data_AF-A0A2P6U2B9-F1
#
_entry.id   AF-A0A2P6U2B9-F1
#
_cell.length_a   1.000
_cell.length_b   1.000
_cell.length_c   1.000
_cell.angle_alpha   90.00
_cell.angle_beta   90.00
_cell.angle_gamma   90.00
#
_symmetry.space_group_name_H-M   'P 1'
#
loop_
_entity.id
_entity.type
_entity.pdbx_description
1 polymer ?
#
loop_
_entity_poly.entity_id
_entity_poly.type
_entity_poly.pdbx_seq_one_letter_code
_entity_poly.pdbx_strand_id
1 'polypeptide(L)'
;MRSVPELLAALPAELSCVAPSLAAATRVYQLGQELSIASRQASLAGSHGTQDDVVERLVLAAAEAFVSFSAAAATALGSSGASAQRLPAQGLIAQMMAATSALTSCLTLVGLIPSLTAAAAVRIGAACSLVLGPGCTLLGRLVQAVEAAPSSSQEALRGQANSLCACQLEAVTSTTLLLTSNNTAQAATAFAAGTAKPAALVPWLAAVVRAIRCNTGSCGSRAAAAQDSASESSGSQLGLLMQEVLSQERWAKHRAAILADASLQRAVADVLFSRSLPSVVAHVTAGLRAGLPLWTASTHVQAVAAALSSGVLGPEEGSQLGAAGAAAAAGHAARTVQAMPSQRPAGEPANSFHAAQLSAAGLLSCCCRRISSGVNAALLGVIRSGGGIINAGHDPAAAEAFFQEARTASWELVQVAPHLAATLRTLVADTEDPATLTPQQPEAWLHSLDQYCSYLSSAFMLPSGRQHVQASETQLAAWAAGMEAAARLLPLLARLAARMRQHGIEPEGVATLAGAALHLVAAGLPGAPWLQPGSTAAAEVQDSPARRRAADSLLQLHCTMARLLHWLAAEGQGCGLWQPAVLAEHWSPLLLSFGRVWYVSHLIRCRRILAAPFWPMLEEVPSEEIALLQVAACEHMAAVKAALAAAEPLSWKPGRCEFMPPLEAALKKSKPQGLDDWKSQGSSLALLHCAAAVQVRAAAALMRSSLAGRGLEAAQRLAAMSDSNASVLAGSLLTTWLDAAECLVEHAQAAVQNDASHGVHDGLAAQLEAAAGRLQEQVQSAQTQLFSGATQAGGPPSQLRGLCLQPAAELAALMQQYLDRPANEADRRLVVARTAARSCCAYLGCANVEGEGGVAAGQGVGSLRCSACRVVRYCGTACSHADWRAGHKRVCKALAAERQAAKAARAAAAAVEHQA
;
A
#
# COMPACT_ATOMS: atom_id res chain seq x y z
N MET A 1 -16.24 -14.07 -47.91
CA MET A 1 -16.03 -12.69 -47.44
C MET A 1 -15.33 -11.94 -48.55
N ARG A 2 -15.66 -10.66 -48.75
CA ARG A 2 -14.93 -9.81 -49.71
C ARG A 2 -13.47 -9.65 -49.27
N SER A 3 -12.57 -9.44 -50.22
CA SER A 3 -11.17 -9.15 -49.93
C SER A 3 -11.01 -7.73 -49.35
N VAL A 4 -9.92 -7.46 -48.60
CA VAL A 4 -9.62 -6.10 -48.08
C VAL A 4 -9.61 -5.05 -49.21
N PRO A 5 -9.00 -5.29 -50.39
CA PRO A 5 -9.06 -4.36 -51.51
C PRO A 5 -10.49 -4.08 -52.01
N GLU A 6 -11.34 -5.11 -52.13
CA GLU A 6 -12.74 -4.95 -52.56
C GLU A 6 -13.54 -4.08 -51.58
N LEU A 7 -13.31 -4.26 -50.28
CA LEU A 7 -13.97 -3.49 -49.23
C LEU A 7 -13.54 -2.02 -49.26
N LEU A 8 -12.24 -1.75 -49.38
CA LEU A 8 -11.73 -0.38 -49.47
C LEU A 8 -12.17 0.32 -50.76
N ALA A 9 -12.26 -0.39 -51.88
CA ALA A 9 -12.71 0.18 -53.15
C ALA A 9 -14.19 0.59 -53.13
N ALA A 10 -15.03 -0.10 -52.35
CA ALA A 10 -16.46 0.21 -52.23
C ALA A 10 -16.73 1.43 -51.32
N LEU A 11 -15.83 1.74 -50.39
CA LEU A 11 -16.06 2.72 -49.33
C LEU A 11 -16.23 4.17 -49.85
N PRO A 12 -15.43 4.68 -50.81
CA PRO A 12 -15.60 6.04 -51.34
C PRO A 12 -16.97 6.30 -51.98
N ALA A 13 -17.52 5.30 -52.69
CA ALA A 13 -18.81 5.44 -53.36
C ALA A 13 -19.97 5.60 -52.37
N GLU A 14 -19.94 4.82 -51.27
CA GLU A 14 -20.96 4.91 -50.22
C GLU A 14 -20.83 6.19 -49.39
N LEU A 15 -19.60 6.66 -49.11
CA LEU A 15 -19.36 7.94 -48.42
C LEU A 15 -19.76 9.17 -49.25
N SER A 16 -19.75 9.06 -50.58
CA SER A 16 -20.14 10.13 -51.50
C SER A 16 -21.65 10.32 -51.63
N CYS A 17 -22.46 9.42 -51.06
CA CYS A 17 -23.92 9.55 -51.08
C CYS A 17 -24.38 10.69 -50.15
N VAL A 18 -24.56 11.89 -50.73
CA VAL A 18 -24.83 13.15 -50.02
C VAL A 18 -26.17 13.16 -49.25
N ALA A 19 -27.14 12.32 -49.63
CA ALA A 19 -28.42 12.26 -48.92
C ALA A 19 -28.28 11.45 -47.62
N PRO A 20 -28.50 12.04 -46.43
CA PRO A 20 -28.44 11.33 -45.15
C PRO A 20 -29.59 10.33 -45.03
N SER A 21 -29.41 9.14 -45.62
CA SER A 21 -30.33 8.03 -45.52
C SER A 21 -29.79 6.98 -44.55
N LEU A 22 -30.69 6.38 -43.77
CA LEU A 22 -30.35 5.27 -42.88
C LEU A 22 -29.75 4.09 -43.67
N ALA A 23 -30.21 3.85 -44.90
CA ALA A 23 -29.69 2.80 -45.77
C ALA A 23 -28.19 3.01 -46.12
N ALA A 24 -27.80 4.23 -46.48
CA ALA A 24 -26.40 4.56 -46.73
C ALA A 24 -25.55 4.43 -45.44
N ALA A 25 -26.08 4.88 -44.30
CA ALA A 25 -25.42 4.69 -43.00
C ALA A 25 -25.16 3.21 -42.68
N THR A 26 -26.18 2.36 -42.87
CA THR A 26 -26.10 0.92 -42.64
C THR A 26 -25.07 0.27 -43.56
N ARG A 27 -25.00 0.66 -44.84
CA ARG A 27 -24.00 0.13 -45.78
C ARG A 27 -22.58 0.53 -45.40
N VAL A 28 -22.33 1.81 -45.07
CA VAL A 28 -21.01 2.25 -44.61
C VAL A 28 -20.60 1.50 -43.33
N TYR A 29 -21.53 1.29 -42.40
CA TYR A 29 -21.27 0.56 -41.16
C TYR A 29 -20.93 -0.92 -41.41
N GLN A 30 -21.71 -1.59 -42.27
CA GLN A 30 -21.45 -2.98 -42.68
C GLN A 30 -20.08 -3.13 -43.35
N LEU A 31 -19.73 -2.22 -44.27
CA LEU A 31 -18.41 -2.21 -44.90
C LEU A 31 -17.30 -2.00 -43.86
N GLY A 32 -17.49 -1.10 -42.90
CA GLY A 32 -16.56 -0.91 -41.78
C GLY A 32 -16.38 -2.17 -40.93
N GLN A 33 -17.46 -2.87 -40.59
CA GLN A 33 -17.39 -4.13 -39.84
C GLN A 33 -16.69 -5.25 -40.63
N GLU A 34 -17.03 -5.42 -41.91
CA GLU A 34 -16.38 -6.40 -42.78
C GLU A 34 -14.87 -6.09 -42.90
N LEU A 35 -14.51 -4.82 -43.02
CA LEU A 35 -13.13 -4.36 -43.06
C LEU A 35 -12.40 -4.68 -41.74
N SER A 36 -13.00 -4.37 -40.59
CA SER A 36 -12.43 -4.69 -39.27
C SER A 36 -12.17 -6.19 -39.08
N ILE A 37 -13.10 -7.06 -39.49
CA ILE A 37 -12.94 -8.51 -39.41
C ILE A 37 -11.81 -8.97 -40.35
N ALA A 38 -11.81 -8.51 -41.61
CA ALA A 38 -10.79 -8.87 -42.59
C ALA A 38 -9.38 -8.41 -42.14
N SER A 39 -9.29 -7.24 -41.52
CA SER A 39 -8.03 -6.68 -40.97
C SER A 39 -7.45 -7.55 -39.87
N ARG A 40 -8.29 -7.99 -38.91
CA ARG A 40 -7.86 -8.89 -37.83
C ARG A 40 -7.40 -10.24 -38.37
N GLN A 41 -8.11 -10.78 -39.35
CA GLN A 41 -7.73 -12.04 -40.01
C GLN A 41 -6.38 -11.91 -40.73
N ALA A 42 -6.15 -10.80 -41.45
CA ALA A 42 -4.88 -10.53 -42.12
C ALA A 42 -3.72 -10.38 -41.12
N SER A 43 -3.93 -9.67 -40.01
CA SER A 43 -2.93 -9.52 -38.94
C SER A 43 -2.55 -10.86 -38.31
N LEU A 44 -3.52 -11.75 -38.06
CA LEU A 44 -3.26 -13.09 -37.52
C LEU A 44 -2.55 -14.01 -38.52
N ALA A 45 -2.77 -13.81 -39.82
CA ALA A 45 -2.16 -14.63 -40.88
C ALA A 45 -0.71 -14.23 -41.23
N GLY A 46 -0.24 -13.06 -40.78
CA GLY A 46 1.11 -12.57 -41.07
C GLY A 46 1.42 -12.36 -42.57
N SER A 47 0.39 -12.28 -43.41
CA SER A 47 0.52 -12.23 -44.87
C SER A 47 0.73 -10.78 -45.36
N HIS A 48 1.92 -10.22 -45.17
CA HIS A 48 2.25 -8.81 -45.51
C HIS A 48 3.17 -8.66 -46.75
N GLY A 49 3.14 -9.59 -47.70
CA GLY A 49 4.24 -9.72 -48.68
C GLY A 49 4.06 -9.03 -50.04
N THR A 50 2.83 -8.82 -50.53
CA THR A 50 2.65 -8.50 -51.97
C THR A 50 1.52 -7.52 -52.32
N GLN A 51 0.76 -7.00 -51.36
CA GLN A 51 -0.38 -6.11 -51.63
C GLN A 51 -0.30 -4.72 -51.00
N ASP A 52 0.80 -4.39 -50.31
CA ASP A 52 0.92 -3.19 -49.50
C ASP A 52 0.69 -1.90 -50.33
N ASP A 53 1.24 -1.82 -51.55
CA ASP A 53 1.04 -0.67 -52.46
C ASP A 53 -0.41 -0.51 -52.93
N VAL A 54 -1.15 -1.62 -53.06
CA VAL A 54 -2.57 -1.58 -53.46
C VAL A 54 -3.41 -1.14 -52.27
N VAL A 55 -3.14 -1.68 -51.09
CA VAL A 55 -3.84 -1.33 -49.86
C VAL A 55 -3.58 0.14 -49.50
N GLU A 56 -2.33 0.62 -49.56
CA GLU A 56 -1.98 2.03 -49.30
C GLU A 56 -2.77 2.97 -50.23
N ARG A 57 -2.78 2.72 -51.54
CA ARG A 57 -3.53 3.53 -52.51
C ARG A 57 -5.03 3.56 -52.22
N LEU A 58 -5.61 2.40 -51.89
CA LEU A 58 -7.04 2.31 -51.58
C LEU A 58 -7.40 2.99 -50.26
N VAL A 59 -6.53 2.91 -49.25
CA VAL A 59 -6.73 3.66 -48.00
C VAL A 59 -6.61 5.17 -48.24
N LEU A 60 -5.71 5.62 -49.12
CA LEU A 60 -5.63 7.04 -49.47
C LEU A 60 -6.90 7.54 -50.17
N ALA A 61 -7.45 6.75 -51.09
CA ALA A 61 -8.74 7.06 -51.72
C ALA A 61 -9.88 7.12 -50.67
N ALA A 62 -9.90 6.19 -49.70
CA ALA A 62 -10.84 6.23 -48.59
C ALA A 62 -10.65 7.48 -47.70
N ALA A 63 -9.42 7.86 -47.39
CA ALA A 63 -9.10 9.07 -46.61
C ALA A 63 -9.61 10.35 -47.29
N GLU A 64 -9.42 10.48 -48.61
CA GLU A 64 -9.96 11.60 -49.40
C GLU A 64 -11.49 11.63 -49.39
N ALA A 65 -12.13 10.46 -49.44
CA ALA A 65 -13.58 10.35 -49.31
C ALA A 65 -14.08 10.79 -47.92
N PHE A 66 -13.37 10.44 -46.84
CA PHE A 66 -13.69 10.91 -45.48
C PHE A 66 -13.57 12.43 -45.33
N VAL A 67 -12.53 13.04 -45.93
CA VAL A 67 -12.37 14.51 -45.93
C VAL A 67 -13.51 15.19 -46.69
N SER A 68 -13.89 14.64 -47.84
CA SER A 68 -15.01 15.14 -48.64
C SER A 68 -16.34 15.01 -47.88
N PHE A 69 -16.57 13.86 -47.25
CA PHE A 69 -17.74 13.63 -46.40
C PHE A 69 -17.78 14.58 -45.20
N SER A 70 -16.64 14.88 -44.58
CA SER A 70 -16.53 15.86 -43.48
C SER A 70 -17.04 17.25 -43.89
N ALA A 71 -16.62 17.74 -45.07
CA ALA A 71 -17.08 19.03 -45.58
C ALA A 71 -18.60 19.06 -45.85
N ALA A 72 -19.14 17.98 -46.41
CA ALA A 72 -20.58 17.82 -46.63
C ALA A 72 -21.37 17.79 -45.31
N ALA A 73 -20.89 17.01 -44.32
CA ALA A 73 -21.51 16.91 -43.01
C ALA A 73 -21.50 18.25 -42.25
N ALA A 74 -20.39 19.01 -42.34
CA ALA A 74 -20.30 20.34 -41.74
C ALA A 74 -21.34 21.30 -42.35
N THR A 75 -21.51 21.27 -43.68
CA THR A 75 -22.52 22.06 -44.38
C THR A 75 -23.94 21.68 -43.93
N ALA A 76 -24.23 20.38 -43.81
CA ALA A 76 -25.53 19.89 -43.34
C ALA A 76 -25.83 20.30 -41.88
N LEU A 77 -24.82 20.30 -41.01
CA LEU A 77 -24.98 20.75 -39.62
C LEU A 77 -25.16 22.27 -39.51
N GLY A 78 -24.54 23.05 -40.41
CA GLY A 78 -24.66 24.51 -40.46
C GLY A 78 -25.98 25.01 -41.06
N SER A 79 -26.56 24.29 -42.03
CA SER A 79 -27.82 24.66 -42.70
C SER A 79 -29.07 24.33 -41.89
N SER A 80 -28.98 23.36 -40.96
CA SER A 80 -29.99 23.14 -39.92
C SER A 80 -29.95 24.34 -38.97
N GLY A 81 -30.78 25.36 -39.27
CA GLY A 81 -30.67 26.73 -38.77
C GLY A 81 -30.54 26.91 -37.25
N ALA A 82 -30.25 28.14 -36.83
CA ALA A 82 -29.84 28.56 -35.48
C ALA A 82 -30.78 28.19 -34.30
N SER A 83 -31.89 27.48 -34.53
CA SER A 83 -32.60 26.82 -33.44
C SER A 83 -31.73 25.67 -32.92
N ALA A 84 -30.84 26.02 -31.97
CA ALA A 84 -29.88 25.13 -31.32
C ALA A 84 -30.50 23.87 -30.68
N GLN A 85 -31.85 23.77 -30.65
CA GLN A 85 -32.60 22.70 -30.00
C GLN A 85 -33.05 21.58 -30.93
N ARG A 86 -33.02 21.73 -32.26
CA ARG A 86 -33.41 20.63 -33.16
C ARG A 86 -32.26 19.65 -33.34
N LEU A 87 -32.43 18.46 -32.79
CA LEU A 87 -31.56 17.32 -33.05
C LEU A 87 -31.47 17.07 -34.57
N PRO A 88 -30.27 16.82 -35.10
CA PRO A 88 -30.13 16.42 -36.49
C PRO A 88 -30.89 15.12 -36.76
N ALA A 89 -31.28 14.90 -38.02
CA ALA A 89 -31.96 13.68 -38.42
C ALA A 89 -31.15 12.46 -37.97
N GLN A 90 -31.82 11.44 -37.42
CA GLN A 90 -31.19 10.19 -36.95
C GLN A 90 -30.26 9.57 -38.01
N GLY A 91 -30.56 9.76 -39.30
CA GLY A 91 -29.71 9.36 -40.40
C GLY A 91 -28.30 9.96 -40.35
N LEU A 92 -28.14 11.25 -40.00
CA LEU A 92 -26.82 11.89 -39.91
C LEU A 92 -26.00 11.35 -38.74
N ILE A 93 -26.63 11.05 -37.61
CA ILE A 93 -25.96 10.42 -36.46
C ILE A 93 -25.45 9.03 -36.85
N ALA A 94 -26.32 8.22 -37.46
CA ALA A 94 -25.95 6.88 -37.93
C ALA A 94 -24.83 6.93 -38.97
N GLN A 95 -24.89 7.87 -39.92
CA GLN A 95 -23.82 8.05 -40.92
C GLN A 95 -22.49 8.48 -40.28
N MET A 96 -22.51 9.38 -39.31
CA MET A 96 -21.29 9.81 -38.63
C MET A 96 -20.66 8.65 -37.84
N MET A 97 -21.47 7.86 -37.12
CA MET A 97 -20.98 6.66 -36.42
C MET A 97 -20.39 5.64 -37.41
N ALA A 98 -21.09 5.38 -38.51
CA ALA A 98 -20.65 4.46 -39.56
C ALA A 98 -19.32 4.90 -40.18
N ALA A 99 -19.22 6.17 -40.58
CA ALA A 99 -18.02 6.73 -41.18
C ALA A 99 -16.84 6.73 -40.20
N THR A 100 -17.08 7.05 -38.92
CA THR A 100 -16.03 7.03 -37.90
C THR A 100 -15.52 5.61 -37.63
N SER A 101 -16.41 4.62 -37.56
CA SER A 101 -16.05 3.20 -37.41
C SER A 101 -15.26 2.66 -38.62
N ALA A 102 -15.67 3.05 -39.84
CA ALA A 102 -14.94 2.72 -41.05
C ALA A 102 -13.54 3.36 -41.08
N LEU A 103 -13.40 4.60 -40.59
CA LEU A 103 -12.11 5.28 -40.45
C LEU A 103 -11.19 4.52 -39.49
N THR A 104 -11.68 4.11 -38.31
CA THR A 104 -10.91 3.28 -37.37
C THR A 104 -10.43 1.97 -38.00
N SER A 105 -11.28 1.31 -38.78
CA SER A 105 -10.93 0.08 -39.48
C SER A 105 -9.84 0.31 -40.53
N CYS A 106 -9.90 1.43 -41.26
CA CYS A 106 -8.84 1.84 -42.18
C CYS A 106 -7.52 2.11 -41.44
N LEU A 107 -7.56 2.81 -40.30
CA LEU A 107 -6.37 3.10 -39.49
C LEU A 107 -5.70 1.84 -38.95
N THR A 108 -6.51 0.85 -38.56
CA THR A 108 -6.00 -0.46 -38.12
C THR A 108 -5.25 -1.18 -39.25
N LEU A 109 -5.78 -1.16 -40.48
CA LEU A 109 -5.09 -1.71 -41.65
C LEU A 109 -3.78 -1.00 -41.93
N VAL A 110 -3.78 0.33 -41.86
CA VAL A 110 -2.59 1.13 -42.13
C VAL A 110 -1.48 0.84 -41.12
N GLY A 111 -1.83 0.57 -39.86
CA GLY A 111 -0.87 0.15 -38.85
C GLY A 111 -0.15 -1.16 -39.18
N LEU A 112 -0.67 -1.95 -40.11
CA LEU A 112 -0.04 -3.18 -40.60
C LEU A 112 0.90 -2.95 -41.80
N ILE A 113 0.98 -1.72 -42.34
CA ILE A 113 1.83 -1.38 -43.49
C ILE A 113 3.17 -0.85 -42.96
N PRO A 114 4.28 -1.61 -43.08
CA PRO A 114 5.57 -1.22 -42.49
C PRO A 114 6.21 -0.01 -43.17
N SER A 115 5.83 0.32 -44.41
CA SER A 115 6.43 1.38 -45.24
C SER A 115 5.48 2.55 -45.54
N LEU A 116 4.59 2.91 -44.61
CA LEU A 116 3.67 4.03 -44.83
C LEU A 116 4.44 5.34 -45.09
N THR A 117 4.20 5.95 -46.25
CA THR A 117 4.86 7.22 -46.59
C THR A 117 4.37 8.35 -45.68
N ALA A 118 5.24 9.32 -45.36
CA ALA A 118 4.85 10.48 -44.54
C ALA A 118 3.69 11.27 -45.17
N ALA A 119 3.65 11.37 -46.51
CA ALA A 119 2.55 12.00 -47.24
C ALA A 119 1.23 11.24 -47.08
N ALA A 120 1.27 9.90 -47.15
CA ALA A 120 0.11 9.07 -46.89
C ALA A 120 -0.39 9.22 -45.45
N ALA A 121 0.52 9.18 -44.48
CA ALA A 121 0.22 9.40 -43.07
C ALA A 121 -0.45 10.76 -42.81
N VAL A 122 0.02 11.85 -43.44
CA VAL A 122 -0.61 13.17 -43.34
C VAL A 122 -2.03 13.18 -43.91
N ARG A 123 -2.24 12.55 -45.08
CA ARG A 123 -3.55 12.46 -45.72
C ARG A 123 -4.54 11.63 -44.90
N ILE A 124 -4.08 10.53 -44.32
CA ILE A 124 -4.87 9.71 -43.40
C ILE A 124 -5.21 10.51 -42.14
N GLY A 125 -4.25 11.24 -41.56
CA GLY A 125 -4.51 12.16 -40.46
C GLY A 125 -5.52 13.27 -40.79
N ALA A 126 -5.60 13.73 -42.05
CA ALA A 126 -6.60 14.69 -42.49
C ALA A 126 -8.04 14.15 -42.43
N ALA A 127 -8.25 12.83 -42.54
CA ALA A 127 -9.56 12.21 -42.40
C ALA A 127 -10.17 12.41 -41.00
N CYS A 128 -9.35 12.61 -39.96
CA CYS A 128 -9.84 12.98 -38.62
C CYS A 128 -10.50 14.36 -38.55
N SER A 129 -10.42 15.18 -39.60
CA SER A 129 -11.24 16.40 -39.70
C SER A 129 -12.74 16.08 -39.59
N LEU A 130 -13.16 14.87 -40.00
CA LEU A 130 -14.52 14.35 -39.79
C LEU A 130 -14.91 14.35 -38.31
N VAL A 131 -14.03 13.86 -37.45
CA VAL A 131 -14.26 13.75 -36.01
C VAL A 131 -14.12 15.11 -35.33
N LEU A 132 -13.02 15.82 -35.61
CA LEU A 132 -12.67 17.06 -34.92
C LEU A 132 -13.47 18.29 -35.41
N GLY A 133 -14.17 18.19 -36.55
CA GLY A 133 -15.04 19.24 -37.09
C GLY A 133 -16.53 18.94 -36.88
N PRO A 134 -17.24 18.37 -37.88
CA PRO A 134 -18.66 18.08 -37.78
C PRO A 134 -18.99 17.06 -36.69
N GLY A 135 -18.10 16.09 -36.44
CA GLY A 135 -18.26 15.12 -35.35
C GLY A 135 -18.32 15.77 -33.97
N CYS A 136 -17.42 16.71 -33.68
CA CYS A 136 -17.43 17.53 -32.46
C CYS A 136 -18.74 18.32 -32.31
N THR A 137 -19.18 18.98 -33.39
CA THR A 137 -20.43 19.77 -33.39
C THR A 137 -21.64 18.90 -33.11
N LEU A 138 -21.71 17.73 -33.76
CA LEU A 138 -22.79 16.77 -33.59
C LEU A 138 -22.82 16.20 -32.16
N LEU A 139 -21.67 15.80 -31.62
CA LEU A 139 -21.56 15.28 -30.26
C LEU A 139 -21.99 16.34 -29.24
N GLY A 140 -21.56 17.60 -29.41
CA GLY A 140 -21.98 18.72 -28.57
C GLY A 140 -23.50 18.94 -28.57
N ARG A 141 -24.16 18.87 -29.74
CA ARG A 141 -25.62 18.96 -29.86
C ARG A 141 -26.33 17.78 -29.20
N LEU A 142 -25.80 16.56 -29.34
CA LEU A 142 -26.36 15.37 -28.70
C LEU A 142 -26.29 15.46 -27.18
N VAL A 143 -25.15 15.87 -26.63
CA VAL A 143 -24.97 16.08 -25.19
C VAL A 143 -25.94 17.14 -24.66
N GLN A 144 -26.08 18.28 -25.35
CA GLN A 144 -27.06 19.31 -24.98
C GLN A 144 -28.49 18.77 -25.02
N ALA A 145 -28.83 17.96 -26.02
CA ALA A 145 -30.14 17.34 -26.11
C ALA A 145 -30.39 16.32 -24.99
N VAL A 146 -29.39 15.54 -24.58
CA VAL A 146 -29.47 14.65 -23.41
C VAL A 146 -29.75 15.45 -22.14
N GLU A 147 -29.04 16.55 -21.93
CA GLU A 147 -29.21 17.41 -20.76
C GLU A 147 -30.60 18.09 -20.72
N ALA A 148 -31.16 18.43 -21.88
CA ALA A 148 -32.46 19.10 -21.99
C ALA A 148 -33.67 18.14 -22.06
N ALA A 149 -33.46 16.86 -22.39
CA ALA A 149 -34.55 15.91 -22.60
C ALA A 149 -35.20 15.45 -21.28
N PRO A 150 -36.49 15.08 -21.28
CA PRO A 150 -37.13 14.40 -20.16
C PRO A 150 -36.56 12.99 -19.95
N SER A 151 -36.61 12.47 -18.72
CA SER A 151 -35.99 11.18 -18.34
C SER A 151 -36.32 10.00 -19.26
N SER A 152 -37.51 9.95 -19.86
CA SER A 152 -37.94 8.89 -20.79
C SER A 152 -37.23 8.93 -22.14
N SER A 153 -36.77 10.09 -22.62
CA SER A 153 -36.03 10.25 -23.88
C SER A 153 -34.51 10.33 -23.65
N GLN A 154 -34.07 10.61 -22.42
CA GLN A 154 -32.66 10.71 -22.07
C GLN A 154 -31.90 9.41 -22.34
N GLU A 155 -32.48 8.23 -22.07
CA GLU A 155 -31.78 6.95 -22.22
C GLU A 155 -31.38 6.66 -23.68
N ALA A 156 -32.31 6.88 -24.62
CA ALA A 156 -32.03 6.68 -26.04
C ALA A 156 -30.98 7.67 -26.57
N LEU A 157 -31.07 8.94 -26.16
CA LEU A 157 -30.09 9.97 -26.55
C LEU A 157 -28.72 9.74 -25.91
N ARG A 158 -28.66 9.27 -24.66
CA ARG A 158 -27.41 8.84 -23.99
C ARG A 158 -26.75 7.70 -24.76
N GLY A 159 -27.53 6.69 -25.15
CA GLY A 159 -27.02 5.59 -25.97
C GLY A 159 -26.37 6.09 -27.27
N GLN A 160 -27.03 6.99 -27.99
CA GLN A 160 -26.49 7.58 -29.22
C GLN A 160 -25.24 8.43 -28.98
N ALA A 161 -25.25 9.28 -27.95
CA ALA A 161 -24.10 10.10 -27.58
C ALA A 161 -22.90 9.23 -27.17
N ASN A 162 -23.13 8.17 -26.40
CA ASN A 162 -22.09 7.23 -25.97
C ASN A 162 -21.48 6.49 -27.14
N SER A 163 -22.30 5.91 -28.04
CA SER A 163 -21.78 5.19 -29.19
C SER A 163 -21.02 6.10 -30.16
N LEU A 164 -21.50 7.33 -30.39
CA LEU A 164 -20.77 8.31 -31.20
C LEU A 164 -19.45 8.71 -30.53
N CYS A 165 -19.46 8.97 -29.22
CA CYS A 165 -18.27 9.29 -28.44
C CYS A 165 -17.23 8.17 -28.52
N ALA A 166 -17.64 6.92 -28.33
CA ALA A 166 -16.77 5.74 -28.40
C ALA A 166 -16.08 5.64 -29.77
N CYS A 167 -16.84 5.71 -30.86
CA CYS A 167 -16.27 5.66 -32.21
C CYS A 167 -15.29 6.81 -32.46
N GLN A 168 -15.65 8.04 -32.07
CA GLN A 168 -14.80 9.22 -32.26
C GLN A 168 -13.49 9.13 -31.49
N LEU A 169 -13.56 8.71 -30.23
CA LEU A 169 -12.38 8.47 -29.40
C LEU A 169 -11.47 7.41 -30.04
N GLU A 170 -12.02 6.28 -30.43
CA GLU A 170 -11.26 5.20 -31.07
C GLU A 170 -10.54 5.69 -32.34
N ALA A 171 -11.24 6.42 -33.22
CA ALA A 171 -10.64 6.95 -34.45
C ALA A 171 -9.51 7.94 -34.18
N VAL A 172 -9.67 8.86 -33.22
CA VAL A 172 -8.64 9.86 -32.88
C VAL A 172 -7.45 9.20 -32.16
N THR A 173 -7.71 8.26 -31.26
CA THR A 173 -6.66 7.49 -30.57
C THR A 173 -5.88 6.64 -31.57
N SER A 174 -6.54 5.87 -32.44
CA SER A 174 -5.88 5.07 -33.48
C SER A 174 -5.05 5.93 -34.44
N THR A 175 -5.54 7.11 -34.81
CA THR A 175 -4.77 8.04 -35.66
C THR A 175 -3.55 8.57 -34.93
N THR A 176 -3.70 8.94 -33.66
CA THR A 176 -2.58 9.44 -32.85
C THR A 176 -1.52 8.35 -32.70
N LEU A 177 -1.92 7.12 -32.34
CA LEU A 177 -1.01 5.97 -32.21
C LEU A 177 -0.32 5.61 -33.52
N LEU A 178 -1.04 5.59 -34.64
CA LEU A 178 -0.47 5.32 -35.96
C LEU A 178 0.63 6.32 -36.34
N LEU A 179 0.42 7.59 -36.01
CA LEU A 179 1.35 8.67 -36.30
C LEU A 179 2.54 8.70 -35.33
N THR A 180 2.43 8.03 -34.18
CA THR A 180 3.51 7.92 -33.20
C THR A 180 4.34 6.65 -33.37
N SER A 181 3.78 5.58 -33.94
CA SER A 181 4.38 4.25 -34.00
C SER A 181 5.41 4.00 -35.12
N ASN A 182 5.81 4.99 -35.92
CA ASN A 182 6.66 4.79 -37.10
C ASN A 182 7.62 5.99 -37.38
N ASN A 183 8.47 5.89 -38.41
CA ASN A 183 9.30 6.98 -39.00
C ASN A 183 8.46 8.19 -39.52
N THR A 184 7.22 8.35 -39.06
CA THR A 184 6.21 9.33 -39.45
C THR A 184 6.13 10.51 -38.47
N ALA A 185 7.20 10.77 -37.70
CA ALA A 185 7.25 11.90 -36.76
C ALA A 185 6.87 13.26 -37.40
N GLN A 186 7.26 13.47 -38.65
CA GLN A 186 6.86 14.64 -39.44
C GLN A 186 5.35 14.67 -39.72
N ALA A 187 4.73 13.53 -40.02
CA ALA A 187 3.30 13.43 -40.25
C ALA A 187 2.49 13.66 -38.97
N ALA A 188 2.96 13.16 -37.83
CA ALA A 188 2.38 13.47 -36.52
C ALA A 188 2.44 14.97 -36.21
N THR A 189 3.57 15.60 -36.50
CA THR A 189 3.76 17.05 -36.31
C THR A 189 2.82 17.85 -37.21
N ALA A 190 2.69 17.45 -38.48
CA ALA A 190 1.75 18.06 -39.43
C ALA A 190 0.28 17.84 -39.01
N PHE A 191 -0.07 16.66 -38.51
CA PHE A 191 -1.39 16.37 -37.97
C PHE A 191 -1.70 17.26 -36.76
N ALA A 192 -0.79 17.34 -35.79
CA ALA A 192 -0.92 18.18 -34.60
C ALA A 192 -1.03 19.67 -34.94
N ALA A 193 -0.29 20.16 -35.94
CA ALA A 193 -0.31 21.56 -36.37
C ALA A 193 -1.51 21.91 -37.27
N GLY A 194 -2.01 20.95 -38.06
CA GLY A 194 -3.09 21.13 -39.02
C GLY A 194 -4.44 20.64 -38.49
N THR A 195 -4.76 19.37 -38.78
CA THR A 195 -6.08 18.77 -38.51
C THR A 195 -6.43 18.76 -37.02
N ALA A 196 -5.48 18.39 -36.17
CA ALA A 196 -5.69 18.27 -34.74
C ALA A 196 -5.24 19.50 -33.96
N LYS A 197 -5.13 20.69 -34.57
CA LYS A 197 -4.71 21.93 -33.88
C LYS A 197 -5.46 22.14 -32.55
N PRO A 198 -4.87 22.82 -31.54
CA PRO A 198 -5.51 22.98 -30.23
C PRO A 198 -6.95 23.53 -30.28
N ALA A 199 -7.21 24.48 -31.19
CA ALA A 199 -8.55 25.06 -31.40
C ALA A 199 -9.61 24.07 -31.92
N ALA A 200 -9.21 22.90 -32.42
CA ALA A 200 -10.10 21.82 -32.83
C ALA A 200 -10.13 20.69 -31.78
N LEU A 201 -8.97 20.25 -31.30
CA LEU A 201 -8.88 19.12 -30.36
C LEU A 201 -9.48 19.43 -28.99
N VAL A 202 -9.22 20.62 -28.43
CA VAL A 202 -9.65 20.97 -27.06
C VAL A 202 -11.18 21.05 -26.94
N PRO A 203 -11.92 21.75 -27.82
CA PRO A 203 -13.38 21.73 -27.79
C PRO A 203 -13.98 20.35 -28.00
N TRP A 204 -13.38 19.53 -28.87
CA TRP A 204 -13.81 18.15 -29.08
C TRP A 204 -13.60 17.30 -27.83
N LEU A 205 -12.45 17.42 -27.16
CA LEU A 205 -12.17 16.74 -25.90
C LEU A 205 -13.18 17.14 -24.81
N ALA A 206 -13.55 18.43 -24.74
CA ALA A 206 -14.58 18.89 -23.83
C ALA A 206 -15.96 18.27 -24.13
N ALA A 207 -16.33 18.12 -25.41
CA ALA A 207 -17.57 17.46 -25.81
C ALA A 207 -17.56 15.96 -25.47
N VAL A 208 -16.45 15.27 -25.71
CA VAL A 208 -16.23 13.86 -25.35
C VAL A 208 -16.39 13.63 -23.86
N VAL A 209 -15.69 14.43 -23.05
CA VAL A 209 -15.74 14.32 -21.59
C VAL A 209 -17.15 14.56 -21.07
N ARG A 210 -17.87 15.57 -21.59
CA ARG A 210 -19.27 15.79 -21.24
C ARG A 210 -20.16 14.62 -21.64
N ALA A 211 -19.96 14.04 -22.83
CA ALA A 211 -20.72 12.88 -23.29
C ALA A 211 -20.54 11.68 -22.35
N ILE A 212 -19.31 11.40 -21.92
CA ILE A 212 -19.04 10.31 -20.96
C ILE A 212 -19.71 10.59 -19.61
N ARG A 213 -19.69 11.84 -19.13
CA ARG A 213 -20.35 12.25 -17.87
C ARG A 213 -21.87 12.14 -17.93
N CYS A 214 -22.49 12.37 -19.09
CA CYS A 214 -23.93 12.22 -19.25
C CYS A 214 -24.42 10.77 -19.11
N ASN A 215 -23.54 9.76 -19.24
CA ASN A 215 -23.89 8.35 -19.11
C ASN A 215 -23.96 7.85 -17.66
N THR A 216 -23.79 8.73 -16.67
CA THR A 216 -23.62 8.34 -15.26
C THR A 216 -24.91 7.95 -14.52
N GLY A 217 -26.09 8.15 -15.10
CA GLY A 217 -27.38 7.83 -14.46
C GLY A 217 -27.67 6.32 -14.44
N SER A 218 -27.81 5.74 -13.24
CA SER A 218 -28.06 4.30 -13.05
C SER A 218 -29.35 3.86 -13.74
N CYS A 219 -29.24 3.19 -14.88
CA CYS A 219 -30.37 2.49 -15.48
C CYS A 219 -30.35 1.04 -15.03
N GLY A 220 -31.37 0.59 -14.30
CA GLY A 220 -31.48 -0.81 -13.84
C GLY A 220 -31.92 -1.81 -14.93
N SER A 221 -31.88 -1.43 -16.21
CA SER A 221 -32.43 -2.22 -17.31
C SER A 221 -31.39 -3.15 -17.96
N ARG A 222 -31.80 -4.23 -18.63
CA ARG A 222 -30.88 -5.08 -19.43
C ARG A 222 -30.13 -4.31 -20.53
N ALA A 223 -30.65 -3.18 -20.98
CA ALA A 223 -29.94 -2.30 -21.92
C ALA A 223 -28.67 -1.70 -21.29
N ALA A 224 -28.58 -1.64 -19.96
CA ALA A 224 -27.41 -1.16 -19.23
C ALA A 224 -26.16 -1.99 -19.54
N ALA A 225 -26.25 -3.32 -19.63
CA ALA A 225 -25.07 -4.16 -19.85
C ALA A 225 -24.37 -3.91 -21.20
N ALA A 226 -25.12 -3.62 -22.27
CA ALA A 226 -24.55 -3.26 -23.56
C ALA A 226 -24.04 -1.80 -23.59
N GLN A 227 -24.65 -0.91 -22.79
CA GLN A 227 -24.18 0.47 -22.63
C GLN A 227 -22.90 0.53 -21.78
N ASP A 228 -22.77 -0.38 -20.80
CA ASP A 228 -21.60 -0.49 -19.93
C ASP A 228 -20.35 -0.80 -20.76
N SER A 229 -20.40 -1.74 -21.70
CA SER A 229 -19.23 -2.08 -22.53
C SER A 229 -18.75 -0.92 -23.42
N ALA A 230 -19.66 -0.12 -23.99
CA ALA A 230 -19.31 1.06 -24.79
C ALA A 230 -18.75 2.21 -23.94
N SER A 231 -19.31 2.38 -22.73
CA SER A 231 -18.81 3.35 -21.73
C SER A 231 -17.40 2.96 -21.26
N GLU A 232 -17.18 1.67 -21.00
CA GLU A 232 -15.89 1.11 -20.62
C GLU A 232 -14.82 1.37 -21.69
N SER A 233 -15.12 1.09 -22.96
CA SER A 233 -14.23 1.36 -24.09
C SER A 233 -13.90 2.85 -24.21
N SER A 234 -14.89 3.74 -24.07
CA SER A 234 -14.66 5.19 -24.15
C SER A 234 -13.69 5.69 -23.07
N GLY A 235 -13.86 5.20 -21.83
CA GLY A 235 -12.97 5.58 -20.74
C GLY A 235 -11.52 5.18 -20.97
N SER A 236 -11.30 3.98 -21.52
CA SER A 236 -9.97 3.46 -21.78
C SER A 236 -9.29 4.16 -22.98
N GLN A 237 -10.05 4.43 -24.04
CA GLN A 237 -9.58 5.18 -25.22
C GLN A 237 -9.22 6.63 -24.87
N LEU A 238 -9.99 7.26 -23.98
CA LEU A 238 -9.65 8.59 -23.46
C LEU A 238 -8.30 8.56 -22.71
N GLY A 239 -8.06 7.54 -21.88
CA GLY A 239 -6.78 7.36 -21.20
C GLY A 239 -5.61 7.25 -22.17
N LEU A 240 -5.75 6.44 -23.23
CA LEU A 240 -4.72 6.26 -24.26
C LEU A 240 -4.44 7.56 -25.01
N LEU A 241 -5.49 8.28 -25.40
CA LEU A 241 -5.33 9.57 -26.07
C LEU A 241 -4.60 10.57 -25.18
N MET A 242 -4.97 10.65 -23.90
CA MET A 242 -4.31 11.54 -22.95
C MET A 242 -2.86 11.13 -22.72
N GLN A 243 -2.53 9.84 -22.65
CA GLN A 243 -1.13 9.42 -22.61
C GLN A 243 -0.34 9.99 -23.80
N GLU A 244 -0.82 9.78 -25.02
CA GLU A 244 -0.10 10.18 -26.24
C GLU A 244 0.02 11.71 -26.38
N VAL A 245 -1.08 12.43 -26.17
CA VAL A 245 -1.11 13.90 -26.31
C VAL A 245 -0.27 14.59 -25.24
N LEU A 246 -0.13 13.99 -24.05
CA LEU A 246 0.51 14.66 -22.93
C LEU A 246 1.99 14.30 -22.78
N SER A 247 2.37 13.07 -23.15
CA SER A 247 3.74 12.58 -23.01
C SER A 247 4.70 13.08 -24.09
N GLN A 248 4.22 13.40 -25.30
CA GLN A 248 5.11 13.71 -26.41
C GLN A 248 5.28 15.20 -26.67
N GLU A 249 6.52 15.63 -26.93
CA GLU A 249 6.88 17.04 -27.16
C GLU A 249 6.13 17.67 -28.34
N ARG A 250 5.83 16.89 -29.38
CA ARG A 250 5.10 17.35 -30.58
C ARG A 250 3.69 17.89 -30.27
N TRP A 251 3.12 17.53 -29.12
CA TRP A 251 1.81 17.98 -28.63
C TRP A 251 1.91 19.08 -27.57
N ALA A 252 3.08 19.73 -27.39
CA ALA A 252 3.29 20.74 -26.35
C ALA A 252 2.26 21.90 -26.38
N LYS A 253 1.81 22.32 -27.57
CA LYS A 253 0.77 23.37 -27.71
C LYS A 253 -0.60 22.90 -27.21
N HIS A 254 -0.94 21.64 -27.42
CA HIS A 254 -2.18 21.03 -26.95
C HIS A 254 -2.14 20.84 -25.45
N ARG A 255 -1.02 20.34 -24.93
CA ARG A 255 -0.75 20.25 -23.50
C ARG A 255 -0.92 21.62 -22.84
N ALA A 256 -0.32 22.68 -23.38
CA ALA A 256 -0.47 24.04 -22.87
C ALA A 256 -1.92 24.55 -22.93
N ALA A 257 -2.65 24.25 -24.00
CA ALA A 257 -4.06 24.65 -24.13
C ALA A 257 -4.99 23.90 -23.15
N ILE A 258 -4.76 22.60 -22.93
CA ILE A 258 -5.47 21.82 -21.90
C ILE A 258 -5.13 22.37 -20.51
N LEU A 259 -3.84 22.64 -20.25
CA LEU A 259 -3.37 23.21 -18.99
C LEU A 259 -3.97 24.58 -18.66
N ALA A 260 -4.35 25.35 -19.69
CA ALA A 260 -4.97 26.66 -19.54
C ALA A 260 -6.49 26.60 -19.25
N ASP A 261 -7.12 25.44 -19.41
CA ASP A 261 -8.56 25.23 -19.18
C ASP A 261 -8.80 24.32 -17.96
N ALA A 262 -8.84 24.92 -16.77
CA ALA A 262 -9.10 24.22 -15.51
C ALA A 262 -10.45 23.49 -15.48
N SER A 263 -11.44 23.93 -16.26
CA SER A 263 -12.75 23.27 -16.32
C SER A 263 -12.65 21.94 -17.06
N LEU A 264 -11.89 21.93 -18.16
CA LEU A 264 -11.63 20.74 -18.95
C LEU A 264 -10.73 19.77 -18.20
N GLN A 265 -9.64 20.24 -17.58
CA GLN A 265 -8.75 19.40 -16.78
C GLN A 265 -9.53 18.65 -15.68
N ARG A 266 -10.36 19.38 -14.91
CA ARG A 266 -11.22 18.80 -13.89
C ARG A 266 -12.18 17.76 -14.47
N ALA A 267 -12.80 18.07 -15.61
CA ALA A 267 -13.75 17.17 -16.24
C ALA A 267 -13.06 15.89 -16.79
N VAL A 268 -11.86 16.02 -17.37
CA VAL A 268 -11.03 14.88 -17.79
C VAL A 268 -10.64 14.03 -16.59
N ALA A 269 -10.19 14.66 -15.50
CA ALA A 269 -9.85 13.96 -14.27
C ALA A 269 -11.06 13.19 -13.72
N ASP A 270 -12.21 13.85 -13.59
CA ASP A 270 -13.46 13.25 -13.12
C ASP A 270 -13.81 11.99 -13.92
N VAL A 271 -13.73 12.06 -15.26
CA VAL A 271 -13.98 10.89 -16.11
C VAL A 271 -12.93 9.80 -15.92
N LEU A 272 -11.63 10.14 -15.90
CA LEU A 272 -10.55 9.15 -15.74
C LEU A 272 -10.68 8.41 -14.40
N PHE A 273 -11.00 9.11 -13.32
CA PHE A 273 -11.08 8.53 -11.98
C PHE A 273 -12.42 7.82 -11.70
N SER A 274 -13.55 8.41 -12.09
CA SER A 274 -14.88 7.87 -11.77
C SER A 274 -15.39 6.86 -12.78
N ARG A 275 -14.84 6.81 -14.01
CA ARG A 275 -15.34 5.96 -15.09
C ARG A 275 -14.25 5.08 -15.69
N SER A 276 -13.17 5.68 -16.19
CA SER A 276 -12.12 4.91 -16.87
C SER A 276 -11.47 3.92 -15.92
N LEU A 277 -11.10 4.35 -14.71
CA LEU A 277 -10.40 3.50 -13.76
C LEU A 277 -11.24 2.29 -13.28
N PRO A 278 -12.51 2.43 -12.83
CA PRO A 278 -13.38 1.28 -12.54
C PRO A 278 -13.54 0.32 -13.72
N SER A 279 -13.69 0.87 -14.93
CA SER A 279 -13.77 0.08 -16.16
C SER A 279 -12.50 -0.72 -16.42
N VAL A 280 -11.33 -0.09 -16.29
CA VAL A 280 -10.04 -0.79 -16.44
C VAL A 280 -9.92 -1.91 -15.42
N VAL A 281 -10.33 -1.70 -14.16
CA VAL A 281 -10.34 -2.77 -13.15
C VAL A 281 -11.21 -3.94 -13.57
N ALA A 282 -12.44 -3.66 -14.03
CA ALA A 282 -13.39 -4.67 -14.47
C ALA A 282 -12.85 -5.45 -15.66
N HIS A 283 -12.29 -4.75 -16.65
CA HIS A 283 -11.72 -5.33 -17.86
C HIS A 283 -10.48 -6.19 -17.57
N VAL A 284 -9.54 -5.69 -16.75
CA VAL A 284 -8.36 -6.45 -16.31
C VAL A 284 -8.79 -7.71 -15.56
N THR A 285 -9.73 -7.58 -14.62
CA THR A 285 -10.22 -8.72 -13.83
C THR A 285 -10.91 -9.76 -14.70
N ALA A 286 -11.75 -9.33 -15.65
CA ALA A 286 -12.45 -10.22 -16.58
C ALA A 286 -11.46 -10.90 -17.55
N GLY A 287 -10.52 -10.15 -18.11
CA GLY A 287 -9.51 -10.66 -19.03
C GLY A 287 -8.60 -11.70 -18.39
N LEU A 288 -8.13 -11.45 -17.16
CA LEU A 288 -7.30 -12.41 -16.42
C LEU A 288 -8.08 -13.68 -16.06
N ARG A 289 -9.36 -13.58 -15.69
CA ARG A 289 -10.23 -14.75 -15.47
C ARG A 289 -10.48 -15.54 -16.76
N ALA A 290 -10.50 -14.87 -17.90
CA ALA A 290 -10.63 -15.48 -19.22
C ALA A 290 -9.31 -16.04 -19.78
N GLY A 291 -8.18 -15.89 -19.07
CA GLY A 291 -6.87 -16.34 -19.52
C GLY A 291 -6.29 -15.51 -20.67
N LEU A 292 -6.73 -14.25 -20.84
CA LEU A 292 -6.14 -13.35 -21.82
C LEU A 292 -4.70 -12.98 -21.42
N PRO A 293 -3.80 -12.78 -22.42
CA PRO A 293 -2.42 -12.38 -22.15
C PRO A 293 -2.30 -11.09 -21.35
N LEU A 294 -1.32 -11.01 -20.46
CA LEU A 294 -1.14 -9.87 -19.54
C LEU A 294 -0.89 -8.54 -20.27
N TRP A 295 -0.31 -8.56 -21.46
CA TRP A 295 -0.05 -7.35 -22.24
C TRP A 295 -1.34 -6.60 -22.62
N THR A 296 -2.46 -7.31 -22.83
CA THR A 296 -3.76 -6.68 -23.15
C THR A 296 -4.31 -5.86 -21.98
N ALA A 297 -4.13 -6.38 -20.76
CA ALA A 297 -4.45 -5.70 -19.51
C ALA A 297 -3.47 -4.53 -19.26
N SER A 298 -2.18 -4.74 -19.53
CA SER A 298 -1.12 -3.75 -19.31
C SER A 298 -1.36 -2.47 -20.09
N THR A 299 -1.71 -2.54 -21.38
CA THR A 299 -1.86 -1.33 -22.23
C THR A 299 -2.89 -0.36 -21.68
N HIS A 300 -4.05 -0.87 -21.22
CA HIS A 300 -5.11 -0.03 -20.66
C HIS A 300 -4.72 0.56 -19.30
N VAL A 301 -4.07 -0.24 -18.45
CA VAL A 301 -3.58 0.23 -17.15
C VAL A 301 -2.49 1.28 -17.33
N GLN A 302 -1.55 1.05 -18.26
CA GLN A 302 -0.48 1.97 -18.61
C GLN A 302 -1.02 3.30 -19.13
N ALA A 303 -2.05 3.26 -19.97
CA ALA A 303 -2.72 4.43 -20.50
C ALA A 303 -3.28 5.33 -19.41
N VAL A 304 -4.04 4.75 -18.49
CA VAL A 304 -4.60 5.50 -17.35
C VAL A 304 -3.48 5.97 -16.43
N ALA A 305 -2.49 5.12 -16.12
CA ALA A 305 -1.36 5.50 -15.26
C ALA A 305 -0.57 6.69 -15.84
N ALA A 306 -0.25 6.64 -17.14
CA ALA A 306 0.50 7.69 -17.82
C ALA A 306 -0.29 9.00 -17.92
N ALA A 307 -1.58 8.92 -18.24
CA ALA A 307 -2.47 10.08 -18.23
C ALA A 307 -2.48 10.77 -16.85
N LEU A 308 -2.61 9.99 -15.77
CA LEU A 308 -2.61 10.50 -14.40
C LEU A 308 -1.25 11.03 -13.92
N SER A 309 -0.15 10.52 -14.49
CA SER A 309 1.23 10.90 -14.17
C SER A 309 1.72 12.15 -14.90
N SER A 310 1.12 12.48 -16.05
CA SER A 310 1.62 13.47 -17.01
C SER A 310 1.72 14.93 -16.52
N GLY A 311 1.38 15.22 -15.25
CA GLY A 311 1.40 16.57 -14.66
C GLY A 311 0.33 17.52 -15.19
N VAL A 312 -0.45 17.08 -16.18
CA VAL A 312 -1.48 17.88 -16.87
C VAL A 312 -2.73 18.04 -16.04
N LEU A 313 -2.99 17.05 -15.20
CA LEU A 313 -3.88 17.22 -14.08
C LEU A 313 -3.07 17.88 -12.96
N GLY A 314 -2.93 19.20 -13.01
CA GLY A 314 -1.94 19.98 -12.26
C GLY A 314 -1.93 19.69 -10.75
N PRO A 315 -0.85 20.05 -10.01
CA PRO A 315 -0.75 19.77 -8.58
C PRO A 315 -1.88 20.42 -7.76
N GLU A 316 -2.40 21.57 -8.21
CA GLU A 316 -3.54 22.25 -7.58
C GLU A 316 -4.86 21.47 -7.74
N GLU A 317 -4.99 20.63 -8.77
CA GLU A 317 -6.23 19.87 -9.00
C GLU A 317 -6.40 18.66 -8.09
N GLY A 318 -5.35 18.26 -7.37
CA GLY A 318 -5.47 17.32 -6.25
C GLY A 318 -6.47 17.83 -5.19
N SER A 319 -6.64 19.15 -5.06
CA SER A 319 -7.67 19.75 -4.22
C SER A 319 -9.08 19.74 -4.84
N GLN A 320 -9.18 19.66 -6.18
CA GLN A 320 -10.43 19.87 -6.92
C GLN A 320 -11.14 18.58 -7.33
N LEU A 321 -10.44 17.46 -7.41
CA LEU A 321 -11.01 16.14 -7.74
C LEU A 321 -12.09 15.65 -6.77
N GLY A 322 -12.39 16.41 -5.73
CA GLY A 322 -13.04 15.89 -4.56
C GLY A 322 -12.09 14.89 -3.90
N ALA A 323 -11.72 15.22 -2.68
CA ALA A 323 -11.43 14.27 -1.62
C ALA A 323 -11.93 12.82 -1.87
N ALA A 324 -13.23 12.71 -2.16
CA ALA A 324 -13.93 11.47 -2.40
C ALA A 324 -13.47 10.71 -3.66
N GLY A 325 -13.39 11.42 -4.79
CA GLY A 325 -12.94 10.86 -6.06
C GLY A 325 -11.52 10.30 -6.00
N ALA A 326 -10.61 11.00 -5.31
CA ALA A 326 -9.24 10.54 -5.12
C ALA A 326 -9.16 9.26 -4.26
N ALA A 327 -9.96 9.18 -3.19
CA ALA A 327 -10.04 7.99 -2.34
C ALA A 327 -10.60 6.78 -3.09
N ALA A 328 -11.73 6.95 -3.77
CA ALA A 328 -12.32 5.92 -4.62
C ALA A 328 -11.31 5.44 -5.69
N ALA A 329 -10.59 6.37 -6.31
CA ALA A 329 -9.56 6.07 -7.29
C ALA A 329 -8.41 5.24 -6.73
N ALA A 330 -7.88 5.56 -5.55
CA ALA A 330 -6.85 4.72 -4.94
C ALA A 330 -7.40 3.32 -4.61
N GLY A 331 -8.66 3.24 -4.19
CA GLY A 331 -9.31 1.95 -3.98
C GLY A 331 -9.47 1.10 -5.24
N HIS A 332 -9.86 1.73 -6.35
CA HIS A 332 -9.87 1.06 -7.65
C HIS A 332 -8.47 0.65 -8.10
N ALA A 333 -7.48 1.53 -7.98
CA ALA A 333 -6.09 1.19 -8.31
C ALA A 333 -5.56 0.03 -7.44
N ALA A 334 -5.90 0.01 -6.15
CA ALA A 334 -5.57 -1.08 -5.24
C ALA A 334 -6.16 -2.42 -5.71
N ARG A 335 -7.45 -2.42 -6.11
CA ARG A 335 -8.11 -3.58 -6.71
C ARG A 335 -7.48 -4.01 -8.03
N THR A 336 -7.06 -3.07 -8.88
CA THR A 336 -6.33 -3.40 -10.13
C THR A 336 -5.04 -4.15 -9.81
N VAL A 337 -4.25 -3.66 -8.85
CA VAL A 337 -3.02 -4.34 -8.44
C VAL A 337 -3.33 -5.73 -7.88
N GLN A 338 -4.35 -5.86 -7.02
CA GLN A 338 -4.75 -7.17 -6.48
C GLN A 338 -5.28 -8.15 -7.54
N ALA A 339 -5.90 -7.64 -8.60
CA ALA A 339 -6.42 -8.45 -9.70
C ALA A 339 -5.30 -8.98 -10.60
N MET A 340 -4.17 -8.26 -10.73
CA MET A 340 -2.99 -8.76 -11.42
C MET A 340 -2.45 -10.01 -10.72
N PRO A 341 -1.82 -10.95 -11.43
CA PRO A 341 -1.26 -12.13 -10.79
C PRO A 341 0.01 -11.75 -10.01
N SER A 342 0.15 -12.19 -8.75
CA SER A 342 1.37 -11.91 -7.96
C SER A 342 2.57 -12.76 -8.37
N GLN A 343 2.33 -13.79 -9.18
CA GLN A 343 3.34 -14.68 -9.74
C GLN A 343 3.22 -14.65 -11.26
N ARG A 344 4.36 -14.78 -11.95
CA ARG A 344 4.38 -14.85 -13.41
C ARG A 344 3.62 -16.10 -13.88
N PRO A 345 2.55 -15.97 -14.69
CA PRO A 345 1.86 -17.12 -15.27
C PRO A 345 2.80 -17.95 -16.14
N ALA A 346 2.61 -19.27 -16.16
CA ALA A 346 3.42 -20.16 -16.99
C ALA A 346 3.27 -19.78 -18.48
N GLY A 347 4.40 -19.59 -19.17
CA GLY A 347 4.43 -19.19 -20.58
C GLY A 347 4.32 -17.69 -20.84
N GLU A 348 4.03 -16.85 -19.83
CA GLU A 348 4.06 -15.41 -20.01
C GLU A 348 5.52 -14.90 -20.06
N PRO A 349 5.88 -14.06 -21.06
CA PRO A 349 7.18 -13.39 -21.09
C PRO A 349 7.39 -12.52 -19.85
N ALA A 350 8.59 -12.56 -19.27
CA ALA A 350 8.95 -11.76 -18.10
C ALA A 350 8.68 -10.26 -18.34
N ASN A 351 9.09 -9.74 -19.50
CA ASN A 351 8.89 -8.32 -19.86
C ASN A 351 7.39 -7.91 -19.87
N SER A 352 6.50 -8.77 -20.36
CA SER A 352 5.05 -8.50 -20.37
C SER A 352 4.47 -8.48 -18.95
N PHE A 353 4.87 -9.46 -18.13
CA PHE A 353 4.49 -9.52 -16.72
C PHE A 353 4.97 -8.28 -15.96
N HIS A 354 6.21 -7.85 -16.19
CA HIS A 354 6.83 -6.71 -15.50
C HIS A 354 6.20 -5.39 -15.93
N ALA A 355 5.96 -5.18 -17.22
CA ALA A 355 5.27 -3.99 -17.73
C ALA A 355 3.86 -3.85 -17.14
N ALA A 356 3.12 -4.96 -17.02
CA ALA A 356 1.80 -4.97 -16.40
C ALA A 356 1.85 -4.58 -14.92
N GLN A 357 2.79 -5.15 -14.17
CA GLN A 357 2.99 -4.85 -12.74
C GLN A 357 3.45 -3.40 -12.51
N LEU A 358 4.38 -2.91 -13.32
CA LEU A 358 4.87 -1.53 -13.27
C LEU A 358 3.76 -0.53 -13.55
N SER A 359 2.93 -0.80 -14.55
CA SER A 359 1.78 0.04 -14.89
C SER A 359 0.76 0.09 -13.75
N ALA A 360 0.45 -1.07 -13.14
CA ALA A 360 -0.48 -1.15 -12.03
C ALA A 360 0.06 -0.44 -10.77
N ALA A 361 1.35 -0.58 -10.46
CA ALA A 361 2.00 0.13 -9.37
C ALA A 361 2.08 1.64 -9.62
N GLY A 362 2.39 2.07 -10.84
CA GLY A 362 2.41 3.48 -11.23
C GLY A 362 1.04 4.14 -11.10
N LEU A 363 -0.02 3.44 -11.51
CA LEU A 363 -1.40 3.86 -11.29
C LEU A 363 -1.72 4.04 -9.80
N LEU A 364 -1.36 3.03 -8.97
CA LEU A 364 -1.57 3.09 -7.52
C LEU A 364 -0.85 4.28 -6.89
N SER A 365 0.43 4.46 -7.23
CA SER A 365 1.26 5.57 -6.74
C SER A 365 0.66 6.93 -7.08
N CYS A 366 0.20 7.11 -8.31
CA CYS A 366 -0.43 8.36 -8.74
C CYS A 366 -1.69 8.68 -7.94
N CYS A 367 -2.56 7.68 -7.72
CA CYS A 367 -3.75 7.86 -6.88
C CYS A 367 -3.37 8.21 -5.43
N CYS A 368 -2.37 7.52 -4.87
CA CYS A 368 -1.93 7.76 -3.48
C CYS A 368 -1.34 9.15 -3.29
N ARG A 369 -0.46 9.61 -4.19
CA ARG A 369 0.12 10.96 -4.12
C ARG A 369 -0.94 12.06 -4.14
N ARG A 370 -2.01 11.86 -4.90
CA ARG A 370 -3.16 12.81 -4.95
C ARG A 370 -3.97 12.82 -3.67
N ILE A 371 -4.18 11.67 -3.05
CA ILE A 371 -4.81 11.65 -1.73
C ILE A 371 -3.89 12.37 -0.73
N SER A 372 -2.60 12.04 -0.68
CA SER A 372 -1.63 12.70 0.21
C SER A 372 -1.63 14.23 0.05
N SER A 373 -1.63 14.73 -1.19
CA SER A 373 -1.68 16.18 -1.44
C SER A 373 -3.01 16.80 -0.98
N GLY A 374 -4.15 16.14 -1.25
CA GLY A 374 -5.46 16.56 -0.78
C GLY A 374 -5.57 16.59 0.75
N VAL A 375 -4.95 15.62 1.43
CA VAL A 375 -4.87 15.56 2.91
C VAL A 375 -4.05 16.72 3.46
N ASN A 376 -2.87 16.94 2.90
CA ASN A 376 -2.02 18.04 3.32
C ASN A 376 -2.69 19.39 3.09
N ALA A 377 -3.41 19.57 1.97
CA ALA A 377 -4.17 20.77 1.69
C ALA A 377 -5.32 20.98 2.70
N ALA A 378 -6.08 19.92 3.01
CA ALA A 378 -7.16 19.98 4.01
C ALA A 378 -6.62 20.30 5.41
N LEU A 379 -5.52 19.67 5.83
CA LEU A 379 -4.88 19.92 7.12
C LEU A 379 -4.32 21.34 7.22
N LEU A 380 -3.64 21.83 6.17
CA LEU A 380 -3.14 23.21 6.14
C LEU A 380 -4.28 24.24 6.15
N GLY A 381 -5.41 23.93 5.52
CA GLY A 381 -6.64 24.72 5.62
C GLY A 381 -7.16 24.82 7.06
N VAL A 382 -7.18 23.70 7.79
CA VAL A 382 -7.58 23.65 9.21
C VAL A 382 -6.58 24.37 10.12
N ILE A 383 -5.28 24.23 9.89
CA ILE A 383 -4.25 24.89 10.71
C ILE A 383 -4.30 26.41 10.53
N ARG A 384 -4.53 26.90 9.30
CA ARG A 384 -4.65 28.34 9.03
C ARG A 384 -5.90 28.98 9.65
N SER A 385 -6.99 28.22 9.86
CA SER A 385 -8.20 28.74 10.50
C SER A 385 -8.17 28.72 12.03
N GLY A 386 -7.24 27.94 12.64
CA GLY A 386 -7.06 27.86 14.10
C GLY A 386 -6.39 29.08 14.75
N GLY A 387 -5.88 30.02 13.96
CA GLY A 387 -5.20 31.24 14.42
C GLY A 387 -6.01 32.51 14.18
N GLY A 388 -7.24 32.62 14.72
CA GLY A 388 -7.98 33.88 14.80
C GLY A 388 -8.60 34.40 13.48
N ILE A 389 -9.94 34.35 13.42
CA ILE A 389 -10.81 35.19 12.56
C ILE A 389 -10.52 35.14 11.05
N ILE A 390 -10.69 34.00 10.39
CA ILE A 390 -11.28 33.98 9.03
C ILE A 390 -12.19 32.74 8.89
N ASN A 391 -13.51 32.96 8.99
CA ASN A 391 -14.56 32.00 8.64
C ASN A 391 -14.62 31.80 7.11
N ALA A 392 -13.60 31.17 6.51
CA ALA A 392 -13.63 30.83 5.08
C ALA A 392 -14.28 29.45 4.86
N GLY A 393 -15.59 29.35 5.14
CA GLY A 393 -16.56 28.47 4.44
C GLY A 393 -16.27 26.98 4.21
N HIS A 394 -15.29 26.36 4.87
CA HIS A 394 -15.05 24.93 4.69
C HIS A 394 -16.04 24.13 5.53
N ASP A 395 -16.91 23.38 4.85
CA ASP A 395 -17.89 22.48 5.47
C ASP A 395 -17.15 21.36 6.24
N PRO A 396 -17.20 21.32 7.58
CA PRO A 396 -16.57 20.27 8.36
C PRO A 396 -17.13 18.88 8.04
N ALA A 397 -18.37 18.78 7.55
CA ALA A 397 -18.93 17.51 7.10
C ALA A 397 -18.23 17.00 5.82
N ALA A 398 -17.89 17.90 4.89
CA ALA A 398 -17.12 17.54 3.69
C ALA A 398 -15.70 17.10 4.04
N ALA A 399 -15.07 17.74 5.03
CA ALA A 399 -13.76 17.33 5.54
C ALA A 399 -13.83 15.95 6.23
N GLU A 400 -14.84 15.70 7.06
CA GLU A 400 -15.01 14.39 7.71
C GLU A 400 -15.34 13.28 6.71
N ALA A 401 -16.21 13.55 5.72
CA ALA A 401 -16.49 12.63 4.62
C ALA A 401 -15.21 12.28 3.85
N PHE A 402 -14.38 13.29 3.53
CA PHE A 402 -13.07 13.06 2.96
C PHE A 402 -12.19 12.16 3.83
N PHE A 403 -12.08 12.47 5.12
CA PHE A 403 -11.27 11.67 6.03
C PHE A 403 -11.79 10.23 6.08
N GLN A 404 -13.10 10.01 6.07
CA GLN A 404 -13.72 8.68 5.99
C GLN A 404 -13.38 7.93 4.71
N GLU A 405 -13.48 8.57 3.55
CA GLU A 405 -13.17 7.90 2.28
C GLU A 405 -11.68 7.60 2.15
N ALA A 406 -10.81 8.56 2.49
CA ALA A 406 -9.38 8.33 2.51
C ALA A 406 -8.97 7.28 3.56
N ARG A 407 -9.73 7.11 4.65
CA ARG A 407 -9.55 5.98 5.59
C ARG A 407 -9.87 4.65 4.92
N THR A 408 -11.01 4.55 4.22
CA THR A 408 -11.37 3.34 3.46
C THR A 408 -10.30 3.00 2.43
N ALA A 409 -9.84 3.99 1.67
CA ALA A 409 -8.75 3.81 0.70
C ALA A 409 -7.45 3.32 1.34
N SER A 410 -7.04 3.89 2.49
CA SER A 410 -5.87 3.41 3.23
C SER A 410 -5.98 1.94 3.63
N TRP A 411 -7.16 1.47 4.03
CA TRP A 411 -7.36 0.06 4.36
C TRP A 411 -7.29 -0.87 3.13
N GLU A 412 -7.81 -0.42 1.99
CA GLU A 412 -7.64 -1.15 0.73
C GLU A 412 -6.16 -1.23 0.33
N LEU A 413 -5.41 -0.13 0.46
CA LEU A 413 -3.95 -0.10 0.21
C LEU A 413 -3.17 -1.08 1.10
N VAL A 414 -3.52 -1.14 2.39
CA VAL A 414 -2.94 -2.10 3.33
C VAL A 414 -3.15 -3.55 2.87
N GLN A 415 -4.31 -3.87 2.30
CA GLN A 415 -4.60 -5.21 1.77
C GLN A 415 -3.82 -5.53 0.48
N VAL A 416 -3.29 -4.53 -0.23
CA VAL A 416 -2.43 -4.75 -1.40
C VAL A 416 -1.00 -5.12 -0.98
N ALA A 417 -0.55 -4.74 0.22
CA ALA A 417 0.83 -4.90 0.64
C ALA A 417 1.36 -6.35 0.54
N PRO A 418 0.62 -7.41 0.95
CA PRO A 418 1.05 -8.79 0.74
C PRO A 418 1.19 -9.17 -0.73
N HIS A 419 0.28 -8.66 -1.58
CA HIS A 419 0.31 -8.89 -3.02
C HIS A 419 1.56 -8.27 -3.65
N LEU A 420 1.82 -7.00 -3.34
CA LEU A 420 3.01 -6.26 -3.78
C LEU A 420 4.29 -6.96 -3.35
N ALA A 421 4.34 -7.47 -2.12
CA ALA A 421 5.50 -8.19 -1.62
C ALA A 421 5.71 -9.54 -2.31
N ALA A 422 4.64 -10.22 -2.70
CA ALA A 422 4.71 -11.43 -3.51
C ALA A 422 5.19 -11.11 -4.94
N THR A 423 4.64 -10.07 -5.57
CA THR A 423 5.08 -9.60 -6.88
C THR A 423 6.56 -9.25 -6.88
N LEU A 424 7.03 -8.42 -5.95
CA LEU A 424 8.46 -8.07 -5.82
C LEU A 424 9.35 -9.30 -5.71
N ARG A 425 8.93 -10.31 -4.92
CA ARG A 425 9.68 -11.56 -4.81
C ARG A 425 9.79 -12.27 -6.16
N THR A 426 8.70 -12.35 -6.91
CA THR A 426 8.73 -12.95 -8.26
C THR A 426 9.59 -12.13 -9.22
N LEU A 427 9.52 -10.79 -9.18
CA LEU A 427 10.37 -9.94 -9.99
C LEU A 427 11.85 -10.16 -9.65
N VAL A 428 12.23 -10.12 -8.37
CA VAL A 428 13.61 -10.36 -7.92
C VAL A 428 14.07 -11.76 -8.33
N ALA A 429 13.24 -12.80 -8.16
CA ALA A 429 13.58 -14.15 -8.59
C ALA A 429 13.80 -14.24 -10.12
N ASP A 430 12.98 -13.55 -10.92
CA ASP A 430 13.17 -13.46 -12.38
C ASP A 430 14.52 -12.78 -12.74
N THR A 431 15.17 -12.01 -11.85
CA THR A 431 16.55 -11.54 -12.08
C THR A 431 17.62 -12.56 -11.80
N GLU A 432 17.36 -13.43 -10.83
CA GLU A 432 18.35 -14.38 -10.35
C GLU A 432 18.54 -15.51 -11.36
N ASP A 433 17.53 -15.77 -12.18
CA ASP A 433 17.62 -16.70 -13.30
C ASP A 433 18.47 -16.11 -14.44
N PRO A 434 19.66 -16.68 -14.75
CA PRO A 434 20.48 -16.23 -15.87
C PRO A 434 19.81 -16.49 -17.22
N ALA A 435 18.83 -17.39 -17.30
CA ALA A 435 18.17 -17.76 -18.54
C ALA A 435 17.08 -16.76 -18.95
N THR A 436 16.55 -15.97 -18.02
CA THR A 436 15.52 -14.94 -18.29
C THR A 436 16.13 -13.61 -18.71
N LEU A 437 17.36 -13.32 -18.27
CA LEU A 437 18.06 -12.09 -18.63
C LEU A 437 18.84 -12.28 -19.93
N THR A 438 18.36 -11.66 -21.01
CA THR A 438 19.22 -11.48 -22.18
C THR A 438 20.44 -10.61 -21.79
N PRO A 439 21.65 -10.89 -22.29
CA PRO A 439 22.88 -10.17 -21.91
C PRO A 439 22.85 -8.64 -22.09
N GLN A 440 21.84 -8.11 -22.80
CA GLN A 440 21.72 -6.70 -23.17
C GLN A 440 20.64 -5.94 -22.38
N GLN A 441 19.90 -6.58 -21.46
CA GLN A 441 18.76 -5.94 -20.77
C GLN A 441 18.81 -5.79 -19.23
N PRO A 442 19.86 -6.15 -18.47
CA PRO A 442 19.79 -6.05 -17.01
C PRO A 442 19.60 -4.62 -16.49
N GLU A 443 20.10 -3.60 -17.20
CA GLU A 443 19.95 -2.19 -16.79
C GLU A 443 18.51 -1.68 -16.89
N ALA A 444 17.85 -1.85 -18.04
CA ALA A 444 16.46 -1.44 -18.24
C ALA A 444 15.52 -2.16 -17.26
N TRP A 445 15.87 -3.41 -16.96
CA TRP A 445 15.16 -4.26 -16.02
C TRP A 445 15.29 -3.75 -14.57
N LEU A 446 16.52 -3.47 -14.13
CA LEU A 446 16.79 -2.92 -12.81
C LEU A 446 16.20 -1.51 -12.64
N HIS A 447 16.17 -0.70 -13.70
CA HIS A 447 15.49 0.61 -13.69
C HIS A 447 13.96 0.48 -13.54
N SER A 448 13.35 -0.51 -14.20
CA SER A 448 11.92 -0.80 -14.04
C SER A 448 11.58 -1.22 -12.61
N LEU A 449 12.45 -2.01 -11.98
CA LEU A 449 12.31 -2.34 -10.56
C LEU A 449 12.46 -1.12 -9.66
N ASP A 450 13.46 -0.28 -9.91
CA ASP A 450 13.70 0.96 -9.16
C ASP A 450 12.46 1.88 -9.18
N GLN A 451 11.85 2.00 -10.37
CA GLN A 451 10.63 2.76 -10.57
C GLN A 451 9.42 2.12 -9.86
N TYR A 452 9.26 0.79 -9.94
CA TYR A 452 8.25 0.05 -9.19
C TYR A 452 8.38 0.31 -7.68
N CYS A 453 9.62 0.28 -7.19
CA CYS A 453 9.98 0.55 -5.81
C CYS A 453 9.57 1.96 -5.36
N SER A 454 9.89 2.99 -6.14
CA SER A 454 9.44 4.37 -5.88
C SER A 454 7.91 4.51 -5.86
N TYR A 455 7.22 3.81 -6.75
CA TYR A 455 5.76 3.81 -6.79
C TYR A 455 5.13 3.23 -5.53
N LEU A 456 5.63 2.10 -5.05
CA LEU A 456 5.13 1.49 -3.81
C LEU A 456 5.42 2.34 -2.58
N SER A 457 6.60 2.97 -2.53
CA SER A 457 6.96 3.90 -1.47
C SER A 457 5.88 4.98 -1.28
N SER A 458 5.45 5.59 -2.38
CA SER A 458 4.41 6.63 -2.35
C SER A 458 3.06 6.11 -1.84
N ALA A 459 2.72 4.85 -2.15
CA ALA A 459 1.48 4.24 -1.67
C ALA A 459 1.50 3.98 -0.16
N PHE A 460 2.67 3.61 0.36
CA PHE A 460 2.88 3.30 1.78
C PHE A 460 2.93 4.52 2.70
N MET A 461 3.14 5.72 2.16
CA MET A 461 3.12 6.96 2.97
C MET A 461 1.71 7.43 3.34
N LEU A 462 0.66 6.97 2.66
CA LEU A 462 -0.72 7.41 2.92
C LEU A 462 -1.24 7.14 4.35
N PRO A 463 -1.01 5.96 4.95
CA PRO A 463 -1.54 5.63 6.27
C PRO A 463 -0.83 6.34 7.45
N SER A 464 0.35 6.92 7.22
CA SER A 464 1.26 7.44 8.26
C SER A 464 0.72 8.66 9.03
N GLY A 465 -0.20 9.42 8.44
CA GLY A 465 -0.60 10.75 8.93
C GLY A 465 -1.83 10.81 9.85
N ARG A 466 -2.38 9.71 10.36
CA ARG A 466 -3.72 9.74 11.01
C ARG A 466 -3.83 8.87 12.27
N GLN A 467 -4.14 9.48 13.41
CA GLN A 467 -4.00 8.85 14.75
C GLN A 467 -5.28 8.40 15.48
N HIS A 468 -6.50 8.52 14.95
CA HIS A 468 -7.71 8.24 15.76
C HIS A 468 -8.85 7.50 15.03
N VAL A 469 -8.63 6.27 14.59
CA VAL A 469 -9.68 5.46 13.95
C VAL A 469 -9.73 4.07 14.55
N GLN A 470 -10.93 3.64 14.96
CA GLN A 470 -11.16 2.26 15.37
C GLN A 470 -11.01 1.33 14.16
N ALA A 471 -10.14 0.33 14.26
CA ALA A 471 -9.99 -0.72 13.27
C ALA A 471 -10.83 -1.95 13.66
N SER A 472 -11.54 -2.53 12.70
CA SER A 472 -12.13 -3.87 12.86
C SER A 472 -11.04 -4.94 13.01
N GLU A 473 -11.39 -6.11 13.57
CA GLU A 473 -10.47 -7.25 13.72
C GLU A 473 -9.92 -7.71 12.35
N THR A 474 -10.73 -7.66 11.30
CA THR A 474 -10.31 -7.99 9.93
C THR A 474 -9.32 -6.97 9.37
N GLN A 475 -9.57 -5.68 9.58
CA GLN A 475 -8.64 -4.61 9.19
C GLN A 475 -7.30 -4.73 9.92
N LEU A 476 -7.34 -5.05 11.22
CA LEU A 476 -6.15 -5.31 12.01
C LEU A 476 -5.34 -6.51 11.50
N ALA A 477 -6.00 -7.63 11.21
CA ALA A 477 -5.33 -8.79 10.63
C ALA A 477 -4.68 -8.45 9.28
N ALA A 478 -5.40 -7.73 8.40
CA ALA A 478 -4.88 -7.28 7.11
C ALA A 478 -3.68 -6.33 7.25
N TRP A 479 -3.74 -5.41 8.21
CA TRP A 479 -2.61 -4.53 8.53
C TRP A 479 -1.40 -5.29 9.04
N ALA A 480 -1.59 -6.22 9.97
CA ALA A 480 -0.49 -7.01 10.50
C ALA A 480 0.17 -7.84 9.39
N ALA A 481 -0.63 -8.46 8.50
CA ALA A 481 -0.13 -9.18 7.34
C ALA A 481 0.60 -8.25 6.33
N GLY A 482 0.10 -7.04 6.10
CA GLY A 482 0.73 -6.05 5.24
C GLY A 482 2.07 -5.55 5.77
N MET A 483 2.15 -5.26 7.07
CA MET A 483 3.41 -4.89 7.74
C MET A 483 4.40 -6.05 7.72
N GLU A 484 3.93 -7.28 7.92
CA GLU A 484 4.79 -8.47 7.88
C GLU A 484 5.38 -8.64 6.49
N ALA A 485 4.55 -8.52 5.45
CA ALA A 485 4.97 -8.57 4.07
C ALA A 485 6.03 -7.51 3.75
N ALA A 486 5.85 -6.27 4.21
CA ALA A 486 6.83 -5.20 4.04
C ALA A 486 8.15 -5.47 4.78
N ALA A 487 8.09 -6.02 6.00
CA ALA A 487 9.28 -6.41 6.76
C ALA A 487 10.12 -7.46 6.00
N ARG A 488 9.45 -8.41 5.36
CA ARG A 488 10.07 -9.46 4.55
C ARG A 488 10.69 -8.95 3.26
N LEU A 489 10.30 -7.76 2.79
CA LEU A 489 10.91 -7.13 1.63
C LEU A 489 12.29 -6.56 1.91
N LEU A 490 12.59 -6.14 3.14
CA LEU A 490 13.84 -5.45 3.43
C LEU A 490 15.11 -6.26 3.10
N PRO A 491 15.24 -7.56 3.45
CA PRO A 491 16.37 -8.38 3.02
C PRO A 491 16.43 -8.55 1.49
N LEU A 492 15.29 -8.69 0.81
CA LEU A 492 15.22 -8.82 -0.64
C LEU A 492 15.74 -7.56 -1.34
N LEU A 493 15.29 -6.39 -0.87
CA LEU A 493 15.73 -5.09 -1.39
C LEU A 493 17.22 -4.84 -1.12
N ALA A 494 17.70 -5.28 0.05
CA ALA A 494 19.12 -5.27 0.39
C ALA A 494 19.97 -6.10 -0.58
N ARG A 495 19.52 -7.32 -0.93
CA ARG A 495 20.18 -8.16 -1.94
C ARG A 495 20.12 -7.53 -3.33
N LEU A 496 18.95 -7.02 -3.73
CA LEU A 496 18.75 -6.38 -5.02
C LEU A 496 19.67 -5.16 -5.21
N ALA A 497 19.73 -4.24 -4.25
CA ALA A 497 20.56 -3.06 -4.42
C ALA A 497 22.06 -3.35 -4.27
N ALA A 498 22.46 -4.37 -3.52
CA ALA A 498 23.83 -4.87 -3.60
C ALA A 498 24.17 -5.32 -5.04
N ARG A 499 23.24 -6.00 -5.71
CA ARG A 499 23.39 -6.43 -7.11
C ARG A 499 23.38 -5.26 -8.09
N MET A 500 22.49 -4.28 -7.94
CA MET A 500 22.48 -3.07 -8.79
C MET A 500 23.83 -2.35 -8.77
N ARG A 501 24.45 -2.23 -7.59
CA ARG A 501 25.79 -1.65 -7.46
C ARG A 501 26.87 -2.47 -8.15
N GLN A 502 26.79 -3.80 -8.11
CA GLN A 502 27.71 -4.67 -8.86
C GLN A 502 27.62 -4.42 -10.37
N HIS A 503 26.48 -3.94 -10.87
CA HIS A 503 26.26 -3.55 -12.26
C HIS A 503 26.47 -2.05 -12.54
N GLY A 504 26.96 -1.27 -11.57
CA GLY A 504 27.18 0.18 -11.75
C GLY A 504 25.89 1.02 -11.82
N ILE A 505 24.76 0.47 -11.39
CA ILE A 505 23.48 1.18 -11.32
C ILE A 505 23.31 1.75 -9.91
N GLU A 506 23.11 3.06 -9.82
CA GLU A 506 22.81 3.72 -8.56
C GLU A 506 21.40 3.31 -8.09
N PRO A 507 21.26 2.70 -6.90
CA PRO A 507 19.99 2.13 -6.43
C PRO A 507 19.08 3.17 -5.76
N GLU A 508 18.84 4.32 -6.38
CA GLU A 508 18.12 5.45 -5.75
C GLU A 508 16.68 5.09 -5.36
N GLY A 509 15.90 4.47 -6.24
CA GLY A 509 14.56 3.97 -5.96
C GLY A 509 14.53 2.74 -5.05
N VAL A 510 15.54 1.87 -5.03
CA VAL A 510 15.65 0.78 -4.04
C VAL A 510 15.96 1.34 -2.65
N ALA A 511 16.84 2.34 -2.54
CA ALA A 511 17.06 3.07 -1.30
C ALA A 511 15.78 3.79 -0.85
N THR A 512 15.04 4.40 -1.79
CA THR A 512 13.75 5.04 -1.54
C THR A 512 12.69 4.03 -1.07
N LEU A 513 12.60 2.84 -1.67
CA LEU A 513 11.67 1.80 -1.21
C LEU A 513 12.12 1.17 0.10
N ALA A 514 13.42 0.97 0.33
CA ALA A 514 13.91 0.53 1.63
C ALA A 514 13.54 1.57 2.71
N GLY A 515 13.80 2.85 2.45
CA GLY A 515 13.35 3.98 3.27
C GLY A 515 11.84 4.00 3.47
N ALA A 516 11.05 3.67 2.45
CA ALA A 516 9.60 3.65 2.53
C ALA A 516 9.02 2.41 3.18
N ALA A 517 9.65 1.25 3.03
CA ALA A 517 9.29 0.01 3.73
C ALA A 517 9.64 0.18 5.21
N LEU A 518 10.79 0.78 5.52
CA LEU A 518 11.13 1.23 6.88
C LEU A 518 10.16 2.26 7.39
N HIS A 519 9.73 3.23 6.57
CA HIS A 519 8.71 4.19 6.95
C HIS A 519 7.35 3.54 7.11
N LEU A 520 6.98 2.55 6.33
CA LEU A 520 5.71 1.83 6.49
C LEU A 520 5.72 1.06 7.81
N VAL A 521 6.81 0.33 8.07
CA VAL A 521 7.04 -0.28 9.37
C VAL A 521 7.03 0.83 10.42
N ALA A 522 7.78 1.91 10.27
CA ALA A 522 7.90 2.98 11.25
C ALA A 522 6.64 3.85 11.44
N ALA A 523 5.73 3.91 10.48
CA ALA A 523 4.63 4.86 10.44
C ALA A 523 3.26 4.18 10.40
N GLY A 524 3.18 2.87 10.19
CA GLY A 524 1.98 2.07 10.44
C GLY A 524 1.67 1.91 11.93
N LEU A 525 2.64 2.23 12.79
CA LEU A 525 2.63 1.94 14.22
C LEU A 525 2.30 3.08 15.21
N PRO A 526 2.38 4.39 14.89
CA PRO A 526 2.04 5.48 15.81
C PRO A 526 0.59 5.52 16.29
N GLY A 527 -0.32 4.73 15.71
CA GLY A 527 -1.75 4.85 15.98
C GLY A 527 -2.27 4.20 17.27
N ALA A 528 -1.45 3.77 18.23
CA ALA A 528 -1.86 3.04 19.46
C ALA A 528 -3.23 3.38 20.11
N PRO A 529 -3.81 4.60 20.00
CA PRO A 529 -5.24 4.83 20.28
C PRO A 529 -6.26 3.86 19.61
N TRP A 530 -5.96 3.22 18.46
CA TRP A 530 -6.94 2.34 17.75
C TRP A 530 -7.34 1.07 18.53
N LEU A 531 -6.60 0.71 19.58
CA LEU A 531 -6.88 -0.43 20.46
C LEU A 531 -7.52 -0.06 21.78
N GLN A 532 -7.81 1.22 22.02
CA GLN A 532 -8.72 1.56 23.10
C GLN A 532 -10.07 0.97 22.72
N PRO A 533 -10.56 -0.07 23.43
CA PRO A 533 -11.92 -0.55 23.21
C PRO A 533 -12.83 0.67 23.39
N GLY A 534 -13.70 0.95 22.43
CA GLY A 534 -14.75 1.94 22.62
C GLY A 534 -15.38 1.70 23.99
N SER A 535 -15.38 2.72 24.83
CA SER A 535 -15.53 2.65 26.28
C SER A 535 -16.95 2.27 26.76
N THR A 536 -17.75 1.55 25.97
CA THR A 536 -19.20 1.45 26.25
C THR A 536 -19.80 0.05 26.23
N ALA A 537 -19.07 -1.03 25.99
CA ALA A 537 -19.62 -2.38 26.21
C ALA A 537 -18.56 -3.43 26.53
N ALA A 538 -18.22 -3.56 27.81
CA ALA A 538 -17.53 -4.73 28.37
C ALA A 538 -18.44 -5.99 28.45
N ALA A 539 -19.54 -6.04 27.69
CA ALA A 539 -20.47 -7.15 27.70
C ALA A 539 -20.00 -8.26 26.75
N GLU A 540 -19.73 -9.44 27.33
CA GLU A 540 -19.51 -10.75 26.70
C GLU A 540 -18.86 -10.76 25.31
N VAL A 541 -17.55 -10.67 25.33
CA VAL A 541 -16.68 -10.68 24.16
C VAL A 541 -16.53 -12.12 23.64
N GLN A 542 -17.45 -12.60 22.80
CA GLN A 542 -17.39 -13.92 22.16
C GLN A 542 -16.11 -14.12 21.32
N ASP A 543 -15.54 -15.33 21.35
CA ASP A 543 -14.33 -15.73 20.61
C ASP A 543 -14.61 -15.85 19.09
N SER A 544 -14.51 -14.73 18.39
CA SER A 544 -14.73 -14.66 16.94
C SER A 544 -13.55 -15.25 16.15
N PRO A 545 -13.78 -15.96 15.03
CA PRO A 545 -12.70 -16.35 14.11
C PRO A 545 -11.87 -15.17 13.57
N ALA A 546 -12.46 -13.98 13.43
CA ALA A 546 -11.73 -12.79 12.98
C ALA A 546 -10.71 -12.32 14.02
N ARG A 547 -11.04 -12.42 15.31
CA ARG A 547 -10.15 -12.09 16.41
C ARG A 547 -8.92 -13.00 16.46
N ARG A 548 -9.14 -14.32 16.37
CA ARG A 548 -8.04 -15.30 16.36
C ARG A 548 -7.08 -15.03 15.20
N ARG A 549 -7.62 -14.77 14.00
CA ARG A 549 -6.81 -14.36 12.83
C ARG A 549 -6.01 -13.09 13.10
N ALA A 550 -6.61 -12.06 13.70
CA ALA A 550 -5.89 -10.83 14.03
C ALA A 550 -4.74 -11.07 15.01
N ALA A 551 -4.97 -11.85 16.07
CA ALA A 551 -3.95 -12.22 17.04
C ALA A 551 -2.80 -13.02 16.40
N ASP A 552 -3.12 -14.00 15.56
CA ASP A 552 -2.13 -14.79 14.83
C ASP A 552 -1.30 -13.92 13.88
N SER A 553 -1.93 -13.02 13.11
CA SER A 553 -1.23 -12.09 12.22
C SER A 553 -0.31 -11.13 12.99
N LEU A 554 -0.73 -10.65 14.15
CA LEU A 554 0.09 -9.78 15.00
C LEU A 554 1.28 -10.52 15.61
N LEU A 555 1.09 -11.76 16.07
CA LEU A 555 2.18 -12.60 16.56
C LEU A 555 3.18 -12.89 15.43
N GLN A 556 2.68 -13.14 14.23
CA GLN A 556 3.51 -13.43 13.07
C GLN A 556 4.29 -12.19 12.60
N LEU A 557 3.65 -11.01 12.57
CA LEU A 557 4.32 -9.72 12.38
C LEU A 557 5.42 -9.53 13.42
N HIS A 558 5.08 -9.76 14.69
CA HIS A 558 6.01 -9.65 15.79
C HIS A 558 7.27 -10.52 15.60
N CYS A 559 7.08 -11.81 15.28
CA CYS A 559 8.19 -12.71 15.00
C CYS A 559 9.05 -12.23 13.82
N THR A 560 8.42 -11.76 12.75
CA THR A 560 9.12 -11.27 11.56
C THR A 560 9.96 -10.04 11.87
N MET A 561 9.42 -9.15 12.69
CA MET A 561 10.10 -7.97 13.19
C MET A 561 11.34 -8.32 14.04
N ALA A 562 11.24 -9.31 14.93
CA ALA A 562 12.39 -9.78 15.69
C ALA A 562 13.49 -10.37 14.78
N ARG A 563 13.10 -11.15 13.75
CA ARG A 563 14.07 -11.68 12.78
C ARG A 563 14.75 -10.59 11.96
N LEU A 564 13.98 -9.58 11.57
CA LEU A 564 14.52 -8.43 10.84
C LEU A 564 15.58 -7.71 11.67
N LEU A 565 15.35 -7.51 12.98
CA LEU A 565 16.37 -6.96 13.88
C LEU A 565 17.62 -7.84 13.95
N HIS A 566 17.46 -9.16 14.05
CA HIS A 566 18.59 -10.09 14.04
C HIS A 566 19.35 -10.06 12.71
N TRP A 567 18.64 -9.99 11.58
CA TRP A 567 19.23 -9.85 10.26
C TRP A 567 19.99 -8.54 10.11
N LEU A 568 19.42 -7.41 10.55
CA LEU A 568 20.08 -6.11 10.56
C LEU A 568 21.35 -6.11 11.43
N ALA A 569 21.32 -6.80 12.57
CA ALA A 569 22.46 -6.92 13.45
C ALA A 569 23.59 -7.81 12.88
N ALA A 570 23.23 -8.91 12.19
CA ALA A 570 24.18 -9.90 11.71
C ALA A 570 24.73 -9.61 10.30
N GLU A 571 23.85 -9.26 9.36
CA GLU A 571 24.17 -9.14 7.92
C GLU A 571 24.03 -7.71 7.39
N GLY A 572 23.23 -6.86 8.04
CA GLY A 572 22.95 -5.49 7.62
C GLY A 572 24.21 -4.63 7.44
N GLN A 573 25.29 -4.92 8.18
CA GLN A 573 26.55 -4.18 8.12
C GLN A 573 27.30 -4.35 6.77
N GLY A 574 27.13 -5.48 6.08
CA GLY A 574 27.81 -5.75 4.81
C GLY A 574 27.06 -5.26 3.57
N CYS A 575 25.77 -4.92 3.72
CA CYS A 575 24.86 -4.67 2.60
C CYS A 575 25.08 -3.30 1.91
N GLY A 576 25.71 -2.34 2.58
CA GLY A 576 25.98 -1.00 2.03
C GLY A 576 24.75 -0.15 1.68
N LEU A 577 23.52 -0.70 1.62
CA LEU A 577 22.27 0.08 1.52
C LEU A 577 22.09 0.98 2.73
N TRP A 578 22.53 0.46 3.86
CA TRP A 578 22.42 1.09 5.16
C TRP A 578 23.58 2.05 5.38
N GLN A 579 23.69 3.06 4.51
CA GLN A 579 24.61 4.15 4.79
C GLN A 579 24.23 4.79 6.13
N PRO A 580 25.21 5.23 6.95
CA PRO A 580 24.94 5.84 8.25
C PRO A 580 23.91 6.97 8.22
N ALA A 581 23.79 7.70 7.10
CA ALA A 581 22.80 8.76 6.91
C ALA A 581 21.35 8.23 6.86
N VAL A 582 21.09 7.20 6.06
CA VAL A 582 19.76 6.55 5.95
C VAL A 582 19.38 5.89 7.28
N LEU A 583 20.35 5.28 7.95
CA LEU A 583 20.15 4.74 9.30
C LEU A 583 19.83 5.86 10.30
N ALA A 584 20.59 6.96 10.31
CA ALA A 584 20.37 8.06 11.25
C ALA A 584 18.97 8.69 11.15
N GLU A 585 18.43 8.84 9.92
CA GLU A 585 17.10 9.43 9.70
C GLU A 585 15.94 8.47 9.99
N HIS A 586 16.14 7.15 9.81
CA HIS A 586 15.04 6.17 9.87
C HIS A 586 15.12 5.17 11.02
N TRP A 587 16.25 5.01 11.73
CA TRP A 587 16.35 4.06 12.86
C TRP A 587 15.50 4.46 14.04
N SER A 588 15.54 5.72 14.46
CA SER A 588 14.73 6.17 15.61
C SER A 588 13.22 5.90 15.37
N PRO A 589 12.63 6.29 14.21
CA PRO A 589 11.26 5.91 13.86
C PRO A 589 11.03 4.39 13.82
N LEU A 590 11.96 3.62 13.25
CA LEU A 590 11.85 2.17 13.17
C LEU A 590 11.82 1.51 14.55
N LEU A 591 12.70 1.94 15.46
CA LEU A 591 12.81 1.43 16.83
C LEU A 591 11.63 1.83 17.70
N LEU A 592 11.16 3.09 17.58
CA LEU A 592 9.91 3.53 18.18
C LEU A 592 8.75 2.65 17.74
N SER A 593 8.77 2.24 16.48
CA SER A 593 7.75 1.39 15.92
C SER A 593 7.87 -0.05 16.36
N PHE A 594 9.05 -0.65 16.42
CA PHE A 594 9.23 -1.93 17.12
C PHE A 594 8.73 -1.86 18.57
N GLY A 595 9.01 -0.75 19.27
CA GLY A 595 8.42 -0.37 20.56
C GLY A 595 6.90 -0.48 20.59
N ARG A 596 6.25 0.07 19.57
CA ARG A 596 4.80 0.12 19.43
C ARG A 596 4.16 -1.20 18.95
N VAL A 597 4.75 -1.96 18.03
CA VAL A 597 4.22 -3.30 17.64
C VAL A 597 4.14 -4.13 18.90
N TRP A 598 5.21 -4.07 19.68
CA TRP A 598 5.33 -4.78 20.92
C TRP A 598 4.28 -4.35 21.94
N TYR A 599 4.16 -3.05 22.18
CA TYR A 599 3.14 -2.50 23.06
C TYR A 599 1.73 -2.90 22.63
N VAL A 600 1.44 -2.90 21.33
CA VAL A 600 0.16 -3.32 20.74
C VAL A 600 -0.09 -4.83 20.91
N SER A 601 0.87 -5.67 20.54
CA SER A 601 0.80 -7.13 20.74
C SER A 601 0.62 -7.46 22.22
N HIS A 602 1.26 -6.69 23.09
CA HIS A 602 1.18 -6.84 24.54
C HIS A 602 -0.14 -6.32 25.10
N LEU A 603 -0.65 -5.15 24.69
CA LEU A 603 -1.96 -4.63 25.08
C LEU A 603 -3.10 -5.55 24.64
N ILE A 604 -3.04 -6.11 23.43
CA ILE A 604 -4.05 -7.06 22.95
C ILE A 604 -4.03 -8.33 23.81
N ARG A 605 -2.84 -8.74 24.27
CA ARG A 605 -2.67 -9.88 25.16
C ARG A 605 -3.13 -9.57 26.59
N CYS A 606 -2.83 -8.39 27.11
CA CYS A 606 -3.06 -8.05 28.52
C CYS A 606 -4.45 -7.45 28.79
N ARG A 607 -5.02 -6.66 27.88
CA ARG A 607 -6.33 -6.02 28.10
C ARG A 607 -7.55 -6.88 27.72
N ARG A 608 -7.41 -7.93 26.91
CA ARG A 608 -8.56 -8.76 26.46
C ARG A 608 -8.68 -10.13 27.14
N ILE A 609 -7.70 -10.53 27.96
CA ILE A 609 -7.73 -11.80 28.71
C ILE A 609 -8.22 -11.57 30.16
N LEU A 610 -8.24 -10.33 30.66
CA LEU A 610 -8.80 -9.97 31.97
C LEU A 610 -10.35 -10.13 32.08
N ALA A 611 -11.03 -10.74 31.10
CA ALA A 611 -12.46 -11.00 31.14
C ALA A 611 -12.89 -12.45 30.79
N ALA A 612 -11.96 -13.41 30.61
CA ALA A 612 -12.31 -14.80 30.28
C ALA A 612 -11.69 -15.82 31.25
N PRO A 613 -12.44 -16.85 31.71
CA PRO A 613 -12.01 -17.82 32.74
C PRO A 613 -10.95 -18.87 32.28
N PHE A 614 -10.29 -18.68 31.13
CA PHE A 614 -9.29 -19.61 30.57
C PHE A 614 -7.82 -19.19 30.83
N TRP A 615 -7.61 -18.38 31.88
CA TRP A 615 -6.32 -17.78 32.29
C TRP A 615 -5.09 -18.72 32.38
N PRO A 616 -5.15 -20.01 32.81
CA PRO A 616 -3.94 -20.78 33.11
C PRO A 616 -3.05 -21.16 31.91
N MET A 617 -3.51 -21.03 30.65
CA MET A 617 -2.75 -21.49 29.47
C MET A 617 -2.02 -20.37 28.70
N LEU A 618 -2.20 -19.10 29.10
CA LEU A 618 -1.65 -17.92 28.41
C LEU A 618 -0.80 -16.98 29.30
N GLU A 619 -0.78 -17.16 30.63
CA GLU A 619 0.25 -16.58 31.54
C GLU A 619 1.68 -16.98 31.15
N GLU A 620 1.79 -18.06 30.39
CA GLU A 620 3.01 -18.78 30.10
C GLU A 620 3.67 -18.41 28.76
N VAL A 621 3.66 -17.12 28.37
CA VAL A 621 4.50 -16.63 27.26
C VAL A 621 5.29 -15.41 27.69
N PRO A 622 6.64 -15.47 27.75
CA PRO A 622 7.43 -14.44 28.38
C PRO A 622 7.69 -13.35 27.35
N SER A 623 7.24 -12.15 27.66
CA SER A 623 7.60 -10.91 26.99
C SER A 623 9.10 -10.56 27.19
N GLU A 624 9.79 -11.26 28.10
CA GLU A 624 11.12 -10.98 28.63
C GLU A 624 12.28 -10.90 27.61
N GLU A 625 12.31 -11.66 26.53
CA GLU A 625 13.47 -11.66 25.61
C GLU A 625 13.44 -10.57 24.54
N ILE A 626 12.30 -9.93 24.34
CA ILE A 626 12.07 -9.08 23.16
C ILE A 626 12.01 -7.59 23.52
N ALA A 627 11.70 -7.27 24.78
CA ALA A 627 12.03 -5.96 25.36
C ALA A 627 13.55 -5.73 25.48
N LEU A 628 14.32 -6.82 25.62
CA LEU A 628 15.79 -6.81 25.64
C LEU A 628 16.39 -6.33 24.30
N LEU A 629 15.73 -6.64 23.18
CA LEU A 629 16.07 -6.14 21.85
C LEU A 629 15.75 -4.64 21.66
N GLN A 630 14.74 -4.11 22.36
CA GLN A 630 14.36 -2.68 22.28
C GLN A 630 15.38 -1.76 22.96
N VAL A 631 16.16 -2.29 23.90
CA VAL A 631 17.16 -1.51 24.64
C VAL A 631 18.55 -1.62 24.01
N ALA A 632 18.86 -2.73 23.35
CA ALA A 632 20.03 -2.83 22.47
C ALA A 632 19.97 -1.81 21.30
N ALA A 633 18.79 -1.25 21.05
CA ALA A 633 18.48 -0.36 19.94
C ALA A 633 18.55 1.15 20.27
N CYS A 634 18.50 1.58 21.53
CA CYS A 634 18.55 3.02 21.83
C CYS A 634 19.98 3.58 21.68
N GLU A 635 20.15 4.58 20.80
CA GLU A 635 21.46 5.09 20.39
C GLU A 635 22.23 5.80 21.52
N HIS A 636 23.36 5.22 21.89
CA HIS A 636 24.66 5.86 21.66
C HIS A 636 25.53 4.85 20.92
N MET A 637 25.71 5.06 19.62
CA MET A 637 26.29 4.09 18.67
C MET A 637 27.72 3.65 19.03
N ALA A 638 28.46 4.41 19.86
CA ALA A 638 29.77 4.01 20.40
C ALA A 638 29.69 2.95 21.51
N ALA A 639 28.64 2.96 22.33
CA ALA A 639 28.46 2.00 23.42
C ALA A 639 27.87 0.67 22.91
N VAL A 640 27.03 0.69 21.87
CA VAL A 640 26.53 -0.51 21.21
C VAL A 640 27.60 -1.14 20.28
N LYS A 641 28.43 -0.35 19.58
CA LYS A 641 29.63 -0.90 18.92
C LYS A 641 30.58 -1.57 19.93
N ALA A 642 30.78 -0.97 21.10
CA ALA A 642 31.59 -1.57 22.17
C ALA A 642 30.91 -2.79 22.83
N ALA A 643 29.58 -2.79 23.00
CA ALA A 643 28.83 -3.91 23.57
C ALA A 643 28.68 -5.08 22.58
N LEU A 644 28.48 -4.82 21.28
CA LEU A 644 28.47 -5.83 20.22
C LEU A 644 29.88 -6.39 19.96
N ALA A 645 30.92 -5.56 19.97
CA ALA A 645 32.31 -6.02 19.88
C ALA A 645 32.77 -6.77 21.15
N ALA A 646 32.16 -6.52 22.31
CA ALA A 646 32.41 -7.29 23.55
C ALA A 646 31.50 -8.54 23.68
N ALA A 647 30.39 -8.62 22.95
CA ALA A 647 29.42 -9.72 23.03
C ALA A 647 29.73 -10.90 22.10
N GLU A 648 30.84 -10.86 21.34
CA GLU A 648 31.19 -11.88 20.36
C GLU A 648 31.44 -13.30 20.93
N PRO A 649 31.53 -13.55 22.26
CA PRO A 649 31.39 -14.90 22.80
C PRO A 649 30.27 -15.10 23.85
N LEU A 650 29.44 -14.09 24.16
CA LEU A 650 28.38 -14.27 25.16
C LEU A 650 27.17 -14.92 24.50
N SER A 651 27.06 -16.25 24.65
CA SER A 651 25.83 -16.99 24.41
C SER A 651 24.65 -16.23 25.05
N TRP A 652 23.78 -15.61 24.26
CA TRP A 652 22.57 -14.96 24.74
C TRP A 652 21.74 -16.02 25.46
N LYS A 653 21.75 -15.98 26.79
CA LYS A 653 20.94 -16.86 27.63
C LYS A 653 19.63 -16.13 27.90
N PRO A 654 18.48 -16.68 27.51
CA PRO A 654 17.18 -16.14 27.84
C PRO A 654 17.13 -15.69 29.31
N GLY A 655 16.68 -14.46 29.57
CA GLY A 655 16.33 -13.99 30.93
C GLY A 655 17.34 -13.30 31.81
N ARG A 656 18.53 -12.99 31.30
CA ARG A 656 19.48 -12.18 32.07
C ARG A 656 19.46 -10.75 31.55
N CYS A 657 19.15 -9.80 32.43
CA CYS A 657 19.17 -8.37 32.10
C CYS A 657 20.59 -7.79 32.01
N GLU A 658 21.54 -8.54 31.44
CA GLU A 658 22.98 -8.19 31.33
C GLU A 658 23.24 -6.98 30.41
N PHE A 659 22.23 -6.57 29.63
CA PHE A 659 22.21 -5.37 28.79
C PHE A 659 21.97 -4.05 29.55
N MET A 660 21.41 -4.10 30.77
CA MET A 660 21.14 -2.90 31.57
C MET A 660 22.41 -2.13 31.95
N PRO A 661 23.50 -2.76 32.45
CA PRO A 661 24.73 -2.04 32.77
C PRO A 661 25.40 -1.36 31.57
N PRO A 662 25.51 -2.00 30.37
CA PRO A 662 25.95 -1.32 29.15
C PRO A 662 25.08 -0.13 28.75
N LEU A 663 23.74 -0.26 28.81
CA LEU A 663 22.83 0.85 28.53
C LEU A 663 23.02 1.99 29.53
N GLU A 664 23.14 1.67 30.82
CA GLU A 664 23.39 2.63 31.88
C GLU A 664 24.70 3.39 31.64
N ALA A 665 25.77 2.68 31.28
CA ALA A 665 27.04 3.31 30.92
C ALA A 665 26.93 4.20 29.67
N ALA A 666 26.16 3.77 28.66
CA ALA A 666 25.91 4.53 27.44
C ALA A 666 25.17 5.84 27.74
N LEU A 667 24.06 5.75 28.46
CA LEU A 667 23.29 6.92 28.86
C LEU A 667 24.14 7.82 29.78
N LYS A 668 24.93 7.28 30.72
CA LYS A 668 25.82 8.11 31.58
C LYS A 668 26.84 8.91 30.77
N LYS A 669 27.30 8.38 29.64
CA LYS A 669 28.16 9.10 28.69
C LYS A 669 27.41 10.16 27.89
N SER A 670 26.13 9.94 27.58
CA SER A 670 25.27 10.95 26.96
C SER A 670 24.92 12.02 28.00
N LYS A 671 25.68 13.13 28.01
CA LYS A 671 25.30 14.31 28.79
C LYS A 671 24.38 15.17 27.91
N PRO A 672 23.06 15.21 28.14
CA PRO A 672 22.17 16.06 27.36
C PRO A 672 22.57 17.53 27.54
N GLN A 673 22.86 18.22 26.45
CA GLN A 673 23.28 19.63 26.42
C GLN A 673 22.13 20.56 26.05
N GLY A 674 21.06 20.05 25.42
CA GLY A 674 19.90 20.84 24.99
C GLY A 674 18.53 20.17 25.12
N LEU A 675 17.48 20.88 24.71
CA LEU A 675 16.08 20.43 24.70
C LEU A 675 15.91 19.13 23.90
N ASP A 676 16.52 19.06 22.72
CA ASP A 676 16.38 17.90 21.83
C ASP A 676 17.06 16.66 22.42
N ASP A 677 18.17 16.82 23.14
CA ASP A 677 18.83 15.73 23.85
C ASP A 677 17.95 15.17 24.97
N TRP A 678 17.28 16.05 25.75
CA TRP A 678 16.35 15.64 26.79
C TRP A 678 15.08 15.00 26.21
N LYS A 679 14.55 15.49 25.08
CA LYS A 679 13.42 14.86 24.38
C LYS A 679 13.79 13.47 23.87
N SER A 680 14.97 13.32 23.27
CA SER A 680 15.49 12.03 22.79
C SER A 680 15.71 11.04 23.95
N GLN A 681 16.45 11.45 24.98
CA GLN A 681 16.70 10.64 26.17
C GLN A 681 15.40 10.30 26.91
N GLY A 682 14.49 11.26 27.06
CA GLY A 682 13.19 11.05 27.67
C GLY A 682 12.34 10.04 26.89
N SER A 683 12.38 10.06 25.55
CA SER A 683 11.69 9.09 24.71
C SER A 683 12.25 7.68 24.87
N SER A 684 13.58 7.53 24.88
CA SER A 684 14.22 6.23 25.13
C SER A 684 13.92 5.69 26.53
N LEU A 685 13.95 6.55 27.55
CA LEU A 685 13.60 6.18 28.91
C LEU A 685 12.12 5.81 29.03
N ALA A 686 11.21 6.55 28.38
CA ALA A 686 9.78 6.22 28.40
C ALA A 686 9.50 4.84 27.79
N LEU A 687 10.17 4.48 26.68
CA LEU A 687 10.07 3.13 26.11
C LEU A 687 10.58 2.06 27.07
N LEU A 688 11.69 2.32 27.76
CA LEU A 688 12.24 1.40 28.76
C LEU A 688 11.28 1.20 29.95
N HIS A 689 10.68 2.28 30.44
CA HIS A 689 9.67 2.23 31.51
C HIS A 689 8.39 1.53 31.03
N CYS A 690 7.93 1.79 29.79
CA CYS A 690 6.83 1.05 29.17
C CYS A 690 7.10 -0.45 29.13
N ALA A 691 8.32 -0.86 28.76
CA ALA A 691 8.71 -2.27 28.74
C ALA A 691 8.77 -2.87 30.16
N ALA A 692 9.20 -2.10 31.15
CA ALA A 692 9.19 -2.48 32.55
C ALA A 692 7.77 -2.60 33.13
N ALA A 693 6.86 -1.69 32.79
CA ALA A 693 5.44 -1.72 33.18
C ALA A 693 4.71 -3.02 32.84
N VAL A 694 5.27 -3.81 31.93
CA VAL A 694 4.67 -5.04 31.43
C VAL A 694 5.52 -6.29 31.71
N GLN A 695 6.67 -6.13 32.36
CA GLN A 695 7.63 -7.19 32.60
C GLN A 695 8.32 -7.04 33.95
N VAL A 696 7.98 -7.94 34.86
CA VAL A 696 8.57 -7.95 36.20
C VAL A 696 10.11 -7.97 36.21
N ARG A 697 10.77 -8.70 35.29
CA ARG A 697 12.25 -8.70 35.18
C ARG A 697 12.81 -7.36 34.70
N ALA A 698 12.19 -6.77 33.68
CA ALA A 698 12.62 -5.48 33.16
C ALA A 698 12.35 -4.38 34.19
N ALA A 699 11.22 -4.43 34.91
CA ALA A 699 10.94 -3.56 36.04
C ALA A 699 11.95 -3.75 37.16
N ALA A 700 12.25 -5.00 37.53
CA ALA A 700 13.23 -5.28 38.58
C ALA A 700 14.63 -4.78 38.19
N ALA A 701 15.05 -5.01 36.94
CA ALA A 701 16.34 -4.53 36.46
C ALA A 701 16.39 -3.00 36.33
N LEU A 702 15.31 -2.38 35.83
CA LEU A 702 15.18 -0.93 35.71
C LEU A 702 15.23 -0.25 37.08
N MET A 703 14.41 -0.69 38.03
CA MET A 703 14.29 -0.10 39.37
C MET A 703 15.54 -0.32 40.24
N ARG A 704 16.33 -1.38 39.97
CA ARG A 704 17.65 -1.57 40.60
C ARG A 704 18.76 -0.73 39.99
N SER A 705 18.59 -0.32 38.73
CA SER A 705 19.58 0.49 38.02
C SER A 705 19.44 1.97 38.34
N SER A 706 20.45 2.79 38.02
CA SER A 706 20.30 4.25 38.12
C SER A 706 19.37 4.84 37.04
N LEU A 707 18.90 4.04 36.08
CA LEU A 707 18.05 4.50 34.99
C LEU A 707 16.64 4.89 35.44
N ALA A 708 16.09 4.25 36.46
CA ALA A 708 14.80 4.64 37.04
C ALA A 708 14.87 6.07 37.63
N GLY A 709 15.92 6.36 38.40
CA GLY A 709 16.17 7.70 38.93
C GLY A 709 16.41 8.73 37.83
N ARG A 710 17.07 8.33 36.74
CA ARG A 710 17.31 9.18 35.58
C ARG A 710 16.04 9.45 34.75
N GLY A 711 15.11 8.49 34.69
CA GLY A 711 13.78 8.68 34.12
C GLY A 711 13.01 9.79 34.83
N LEU A 712 13.01 9.77 36.16
CA LEU A 712 12.40 10.82 36.98
C LEU A 712 13.09 12.18 36.80
N GLU A 713 14.42 12.19 36.69
CA GLU A 713 15.17 13.43 36.39
C GLU A 713 14.84 13.99 35.01
N ALA A 714 14.76 13.15 33.98
CA ALA A 714 14.36 13.56 32.63
C ALA A 714 12.93 14.11 32.62
N ALA A 715 11.99 13.46 33.32
CA ALA A 715 10.62 13.96 33.47
C ALA A 715 10.59 15.34 34.17
N GLN A 716 11.40 15.54 35.21
CA GLN A 716 11.53 16.82 35.89
C GLN A 716 12.04 17.93 34.96
N ARG A 717 13.10 17.63 34.20
CA ARG A 717 13.70 18.59 33.26
C ARG A 717 12.72 18.95 32.15
N LEU A 718 12.06 17.96 31.55
CA LEU A 718 11.07 18.13 30.48
C LEU A 718 9.82 18.89 30.95
N ALA A 719 9.33 18.64 32.16
CA ALA A 719 8.19 19.35 32.75
C ALA A 719 8.50 20.83 33.06
N ALA A 720 9.77 21.17 33.30
CA ALA A 720 10.19 22.55 33.52
C ALA A 720 10.30 23.37 32.22
N MET A 721 10.16 22.73 31.05
CA MET A 721 10.29 23.39 29.75
C MET A 721 8.93 23.89 29.26
N SER A 722 8.89 25.07 28.64
CA SER A 722 7.65 25.67 28.12
C SER A 722 7.10 25.01 26.83
N ASP A 723 7.62 23.84 26.45
CA ASP A 723 7.29 23.12 25.22
C ASP A 723 6.20 22.07 25.49
N SER A 724 5.10 22.12 24.74
CA SER A 724 3.96 21.21 24.94
C SER A 724 4.33 19.74 24.75
N ASN A 725 5.22 19.42 23.80
CA ASN A 725 5.66 18.05 23.55
C ASN A 725 6.55 17.54 24.70
N ALA A 726 7.39 18.40 25.27
CA ALA A 726 8.19 18.08 26.46
C ALA A 726 7.28 17.78 27.66
N SER A 727 6.22 18.57 27.88
CA SER A 727 5.25 18.31 28.95
C SER A 727 4.52 16.97 28.76
N VAL A 728 4.10 16.64 27.54
CA VAL A 728 3.46 15.34 27.23
C VAL A 728 4.43 14.18 27.50
N LEU A 729 5.69 14.32 27.09
CA LEU A 729 6.71 13.30 27.31
C LEU A 729 7.05 13.14 28.80
N ALA A 730 7.10 14.23 29.56
CA ALA A 730 7.27 14.19 31.01
C ALA A 730 6.13 13.44 31.69
N GLY A 731 4.88 13.72 31.31
CA GLY A 731 3.70 12.97 31.78
C GLY A 731 3.82 11.48 31.45
N SER A 732 4.17 11.14 30.20
CA SER A 732 4.38 9.76 29.78
C SER A 732 5.46 9.04 30.59
N LEU A 733 6.58 9.70 30.89
CA LEU A 733 7.64 9.14 31.73
C LEU A 733 7.16 8.84 33.15
N LEU A 734 6.41 9.76 33.75
CA LEU A 734 5.89 9.58 35.11
C LEU A 734 4.87 8.45 35.18
N THR A 735 3.92 8.41 34.24
CA THR A 735 2.93 7.33 34.16
C THR A 735 3.61 5.99 33.99
N THR A 736 4.52 5.86 33.02
CA THR A 736 5.20 4.58 32.76
C THR A 736 6.14 4.14 33.88
N TRP A 737 6.70 5.09 34.65
CA TRP A 737 7.45 4.80 35.87
C TRP A 737 6.55 4.22 36.96
N LEU A 738 5.38 4.83 37.18
CA LEU A 738 4.39 4.34 38.13
C LEU A 738 3.88 2.95 37.74
N ASP A 739 3.53 2.75 36.47
CA ASP A 739 3.09 1.45 35.95
C ASP A 739 4.17 0.36 36.18
N ALA A 740 5.46 0.70 36.02
CA ALA A 740 6.57 -0.22 36.31
C ALA A 740 6.71 -0.55 37.80
N ALA A 741 6.42 0.41 38.69
CA ALA A 741 6.41 0.17 40.13
C ALA A 741 5.20 -0.70 40.54
N GLU A 742 4.02 -0.42 40.00
CA GLU A 742 2.81 -1.22 40.22
C GLU A 742 2.98 -2.66 39.72
N CYS A 743 3.57 -2.84 38.53
CA CYS A 743 3.90 -4.16 37.99
C CYS A 743 4.76 -4.98 38.97
N LEU A 744 5.74 -4.36 39.64
CA LEU A 744 6.55 -5.04 40.67
C LEU A 744 5.73 -5.43 41.90
N VAL A 745 4.85 -4.55 42.37
CA VAL A 745 3.97 -4.81 43.52
C VAL A 745 3.04 -5.99 43.23
N GLU A 746 2.35 -5.97 42.09
CA GLU A 746 1.41 -7.03 41.69
C GLU A 746 2.10 -8.39 41.59
N HIS A 747 3.26 -8.45 40.94
CA HIS A 747 4.00 -9.72 40.79
C HIS A 747 4.61 -10.19 42.12
N ALA A 748 4.95 -9.28 43.04
CA ALA A 748 5.39 -9.65 44.38
C ALA A 748 4.27 -10.28 45.19
N GLN A 749 3.06 -9.70 45.12
CA GLN A 749 1.88 -10.27 45.77
C GLN A 749 1.53 -11.64 45.17
N ALA A 750 1.57 -11.79 43.85
CA ALA A 750 1.35 -13.08 43.18
C ALA A 750 2.42 -14.12 43.57
N ALA A 751 3.70 -13.73 43.66
CA ALA A 751 4.78 -14.60 44.11
C ALA A 751 4.57 -15.13 45.53
N VAL A 752 4.09 -14.27 46.44
CA VAL A 752 3.75 -14.64 47.83
C VAL A 752 2.60 -15.65 47.87
N GLN A 753 1.55 -15.44 47.07
CA GLN A 753 0.40 -16.35 46.99
C GLN A 753 0.79 -17.73 46.41
N ASN A 754 1.63 -17.76 45.38
CA ASN A 754 2.10 -19.01 44.77
C ASN A 754 3.03 -19.81 45.69
N ASP A 755 3.94 -19.15 46.42
CA ASP A 755 4.84 -19.82 47.36
C ASP A 755 4.12 -20.41 48.58
N ALA A 756 3.04 -19.77 49.05
CA ALA A 756 2.21 -20.28 50.14
C ALA A 756 1.64 -21.69 49.85
N SER A 757 1.46 -22.01 48.57
CA SER A 757 0.96 -23.32 48.12
C SER A 757 2.05 -24.40 48.09
N HIS A 758 3.33 -24.03 48.11
CA HIS A 758 4.46 -24.95 47.94
C HIS A 758 5.33 -25.14 49.19
N GLY A 759 5.16 -24.34 50.25
CA GLY A 759 5.70 -24.61 51.60
C GLY A 759 7.23 -24.58 51.73
N VAL A 760 7.95 -23.98 50.77
CA VAL A 760 9.42 -24.16 50.67
C VAL A 760 10.25 -22.95 51.13
N HIS A 761 9.73 -21.71 51.27
CA HIS A 761 10.56 -20.57 51.77
C HIS A 761 9.77 -19.39 52.39
N ASP A 762 9.29 -19.53 53.62
CA ASP A 762 8.53 -18.48 54.34
C ASP A 762 9.28 -17.13 54.44
N GLY A 763 10.62 -17.15 54.50
CA GLY A 763 11.44 -15.96 54.68
C GLY A 763 11.45 -14.98 53.51
N LEU A 764 11.53 -15.45 52.26
CA LEU A 764 11.55 -14.56 51.08
C LEU A 764 10.14 -14.02 50.78
N ALA A 765 9.10 -14.85 50.97
CA ALA A 765 7.71 -14.43 50.79
C ALA A 765 7.35 -13.29 51.76
N ALA A 766 7.68 -13.40 53.05
CA ALA A 766 7.45 -12.33 54.01
C ALA A 766 8.21 -11.04 53.67
N GLN A 767 9.44 -11.14 53.14
CA GLN A 767 10.21 -9.97 52.69
C GLN A 767 9.59 -9.30 51.47
N LEU A 768 9.12 -10.09 50.49
CA LEU A 768 8.41 -9.61 49.31
C LEU A 768 7.12 -8.89 49.68
N GLU A 769 6.32 -9.49 50.55
CA GLU A 769 5.05 -8.91 51.03
C GLU A 769 5.28 -7.57 51.74
N ALA A 770 6.23 -7.53 52.68
CA ALA A 770 6.55 -6.30 53.40
C ALA A 770 7.11 -5.21 52.48
N ALA A 771 7.96 -5.55 51.51
CA ALA A 771 8.50 -4.58 50.55
C ALA A 771 7.45 -4.10 49.55
N ALA A 772 6.55 -4.98 49.10
CA ALA A 772 5.45 -4.65 48.21
C ALA A 772 4.46 -3.68 48.89
N GLY A 773 4.08 -3.96 50.14
CA GLY A 773 3.22 -3.07 50.93
C GLY A 773 3.81 -1.66 51.08
N ARG A 774 5.11 -1.56 51.42
CA ARG A 774 5.81 -0.26 51.52
C ARG A 774 5.80 0.50 50.20
N LEU A 775 6.12 -0.15 49.07
CA LEU A 775 6.12 0.52 47.77
C LEU A 775 4.70 0.96 47.37
N GLN A 776 3.69 0.11 47.60
CA GLN A 776 2.29 0.40 47.26
C GLN A 776 1.77 1.64 48.02
N GLU A 777 2.02 1.74 49.32
CA GLU A 777 1.66 2.91 50.12
C GLU A 777 2.30 4.20 49.59
N GLN A 778 3.59 4.15 49.22
CA GLN A 778 4.30 5.30 48.68
C GLN A 778 3.80 5.70 47.29
N VAL A 779 3.52 4.72 46.41
CA VAL A 779 2.96 4.94 45.07
C VAL A 779 1.57 5.59 45.17
N GLN A 780 0.69 5.06 46.03
CA GLN A 780 -0.65 5.63 46.25
C GLN A 780 -0.60 7.03 46.83
N SER A 781 0.32 7.29 47.77
CA SER A 781 0.56 8.64 48.32
C SER A 781 0.98 9.62 47.23
N ALA A 782 1.94 9.22 46.39
CA ALA A 782 2.42 10.04 45.28
C ALA A 782 1.36 10.27 44.19
N GLN A 783 0.56 9.26 43.86
CA GLN A 783 -0.58 9.40 42.94
C GLN A 783 -1.63 10.38 43.47
N THR A 784 -2.00 10.27 44.75
CA THR A 784 -2.96 11.19 45.38
C THR A 784 -2.45 12.63 45.33
N GLN A 785 -1.15 12.85 45.52
CA GLN A 785 -0.51 14.17 45.40
C GLN A 785 -0.45 14.68 43.95
N LEU A 786 -0.25 13.78 42.98
CA LEU A 786 -0.26 14.09 41.54
C LEU A 786 -1.66 14.52 41.06
N PHE A 787 -2.70 13.81 41.47
CA PHE A 787 -4.08 14.04 40.99
C PHE A 787 -4.84 15.14 41.74
N SER A 788 -4.42 15.51 42.95
CA SER A 788 -5.09 16.55 43.75
C SER A 788 -4.86 18.00 43.26
N GLY A 789 -4.15 18.19 42.14
CA GLY A 789 -3.99 19.51 41.49
C GLY A 789 -3.21 20.56 42.30
N ALA A 790 -2.70 20.19 43.49
CA ALA A 790 -2.01 21.10 44.39
C ALA A 790 -0.54 21.37 44.01
N THR A 791 -0.05 20.86 42.88
CA THR A 791 1.35 20.95 42.52
C THR A 791 1.64 22.22 41.71
N GLN A 792 2.29 23.19 42.37
CA GLN A 792 3.07 24.23 41.70
C GLN A 792 4.07 23.59 40.74
N ALA A 793 4.34 24.27 39.61
CA ALA A 793 5.26 23.83 38.57
C ALA A 793 6.65 23.47 39.15
N GLY A 794 6.90 22.18 39.39
CA GLY A 794 8.20 21.66 39.86
C GLY A 794 8.17 20.49 40.85
N GLY A 795 7.05 20.19 41.51
CA GLY A 795 7.02 19.24 42.65
C GLY A 795 7.05 17.71 42.37
N PRO A 796 6.27 17.17 41.41
CA PRO A 796 5.97 15.74 41.41
C PRO A 796 7.15 14.78 41.14
N PRO A 797 8.04 15.04 40.16
CA PRO A 797 9.17 14.15 39.89
C PRO A 797 10.18 14.06 41.05
N SER A 798 10.42 15.18 41.75
CA SER A 798 11.32 15.21 42.91
C SER A 798 10.75 14.45 44.10
N GLN A 799 9.43 14.51 44.31
CA GLN A 799 8.76 13.76 45.37
C GLN A 799 8.80 12.26 45.11
N LEU A 800 8.47 11.81 43.89
CA LEU A 800 8.60 10.40 43.49
C LEU A 800 10.02 9.87 43.67
N ARG A 801 11.02 10.69 43.33
CA ARG A 801 12.43 10.33 43.51
C ARG A 801 12.80 10.12 44.98
N GLY A 802 12.28 10.96 45.89
CA GLY A 802 12.55 10.86 47.32
C GLY A 802 11.76 9.75 48.03
N LEU A 803 10.51 9.54 47.64
CA LEU A 803 9.58 8.63 48.32
C LEU A 803 9.63 7.20 47.79
N CYS A 804 9.71 7.02 46.47
CA CYS A 804 9.42 5.73 45.85
C CYS A 804 10.66 5.01 45.30
N LEU A 805 11.75 5.72 44.98
CA LEU A 805 12.90 5.11 44.30
C LEU A 805 13.59 4.03 45.15
N GLN A 806 13.82 4.30 46.43
CA GLN A 806 14.49 3.35 47.32
C GLN A 806 13.59 2.12 47.63
N PRO A 807 12.30 2.28 48.01
CA PRO A 807 11.40 1.13 48.13
C PRO A 807 11.27 0.30 46.85
N ALA A 808 11.25 0.95 45.67
CA ALA A 808 11.20 0.25 44.39
C ALA A 808 12.46 -0.57 44.13
N ALA A 809 13.65 -0.03 44.44
CA ALA A 809 14.91 -0.74 44.30
C ALA A 809 15.02 -1.94 45.25
N GLU A 810 14.53 -1.81 46.50
CA GLU A 810 14.47 -2.90 47.48
C GLU A 810 13.56 -4.04 47.00
N LEU A 811 12.32 -3.71 46.61
CA LEU A 811 11.38 -4.70 46.10
C LEU A 811 11.92 -5.38 44.85
N ALA A 812 12.52 -4.61 43.94
CA ALA A 812 13.12 -5.12 42.72
C ALA A 812 14.30 -6.08 42.99
N ALA A 813 15.11 -5.84 44.02
CA ALA A 813 16.18 -6.74 44.43
C ALA A 813 15.63 -8.08 44.94
N LEU A 814 14.60 -8.06 45.79
CA LEU A 814 13.92 -9.26 46.27
C LEU A 814 13.22 -10.02 45.13
N MET A 815 12.59 -9.28 44.22
CA MET A 815 11.93 -9.84 43.04
C MET A 815 12.93 -10.56 42.13
N GLN A 816 14.12 -9.98 41.92
CA GLN A 816 15.18 -10.65 41.18
C GLN A 816 15.61 -11.96 41.85
N GLN A 817 15.77 -11.98 43.18
CA GLN A 817 16.12 -13.21 43.91
C GLN A 817 15.05 -14.30 43.74
N TYR A 818 13.77 -13.92 43.77
CA TYR A 818 12.67 -14.83 43.49
C TYR A 818 12.72 -15.36 42.04
N LEU A 819 12.91 -14.47 41.06
CA LEU A 819 12.94 -14.80 39.64
C LEU A 819 14.15 -15.65 39.23
N ASP A 820 15.26 -15.55 39.96
CA ASP A 820 16.49 -16.32 39.72
C ASP A 820 16.42 -17.75 40.31
N ARG A 821 15.34 -18.11 41.00
CA ARG A 821 15.14 -19.47 41.51
C ARG A 821 15.10 -20.50 40.36
N PRO A 822 15.71 -21.70 40.53
CA PRO A 822 15.76 -22.71 39.48
C PRO A 822 14.40 -23.19 38.95
N ALA A 823 13.37 -23.25 39.80
CA ALA A 823 12.01 -23.66 39.41
C ALA A 823 11.40 -22.64 38.45
N ASN A 824 11.39 -21.37 38.84
CA ASN A 824 10.93 -20.25 38.01
C ASN A 824 11.70 -20.18 36.69
N GLU A 825 13.01 -20.43 36.71
CA GLU A 825 13.84 -20.49 35.51
C GLU A 825 13.46 -21.66 34.57
N ALA A 826 13.05 -22.81 35.11
CA ALA A 826 12.64 -23.97 34.32
C ALA A 826 11.29 -23.74 33.64
N ASP A 827 10.30 -23.26 34.38
CA ASP A 827 8.96 -22.94 33.86
C ASP A 827 9.07 -21.87 32.78
N ARG A 828 9.83 -20.81 33.05
CA ARG A 828 10.09 -19.75 32.09
C ARG A 828 10.77 -20.23 30.80
N ARG A 829 11.72 -21.17 30.88
CA ARG A 829 12.30 -21.77 29.67
C ARG A 829 11.25 -22.55 28.88
N LEU A 830 10.36 -23.27 29.57
CA LEU A 830 9.28 -24.01 28.93
C LEU A 830 8.30 -23.06 28.22
N VAL A 831 7.95 -21.98 28.89
CA VAL A 831 7.17 -20.82 28.42
C VAL A 831 7.78 -20.19 27.15
N VAL A 832 9.09 -19.87 27.16
CA VAL A 832 9.84 -19.44 25.96
C VAL A 832 9.72 -20.48 24.85
N ALA A 833 9.94 -21.76 25.17
CA ALA A 833 9.98 -22.83 24.18
C ALA A 833 8.62 -23.12 23.53
N ARG A 834 7.53 -23.03 24.30
CA ARG A 834 6.15 -23.10 23.80
C ARG A 834 5.85 -21.97 22.82
N THR A 835 6.38 -20.78 23.12
CA THR A 835 6.24 -19.60 22.24
C THR A 835 7.06 -19.77 20.97
N ALA A 836 8.32 -20.17 21.10
CA ALA A 836 9.21 -20.46 19.98
C ALA A 836 8.62 -21.54 19.06
N ALA A 837 7.93 -22.54 19.61
CA ALA A 837 7.25 -23.58 18.84
C ALA A 837 6.12 -23.08 17.92
N ARG A 838 5.52 -21.92 18.24
CA ARG A 838 4.47 -21.29 17.41
C ARG A 838 5.02 -20.43 16.27
N SER A 839 6.31 -20.06 16.34
CA SER A 839 6.96 -19.27 15.30
C SER A 839 7.34 -20.14 14.08
N CYS A 840 7.66 -19.52 12.93
CA CYS A 840 8.11 -20.29 11.75
C CYS A 840 9.41 -21.09 12.00
N CYS A 841 10.31 -20.57 12.84
CA CYS A 841 11.57 -21.18 13.24
C CYS A 841 11.77 -20.94 14.73
N ALA A 842 11.86 -22.02 15.53
CA ALA A 842 11.97 -21.96 16.98
C ALA A 842 13.32 -21.43 17.47
N TYR A 843 14.33 -21.37 16.61
CA TYR A 843 15.53 -20.62 16.95
C TYR A 843 15.22 -19.12 16.90
N LEU A 844 15.10 -18.49 18.06
CA LEU A 844 14.71 -17.08 18.17
C LEU A 844 15.72 -16.13 17.49
N GLY A 845 17.00 -16.50 17.43
CA GLY A 845 18.05 -15.77 16.71
C GLY A 845 18.07 -16.00 15.19
N CYS A 846 17.05 -16.65 14.62
CA CYS A 846 17.00 -16.93 13.19
C CYS A 846 16.87 -15.63 12.37
N ALA A 847 17.87 -15.31 11.55
CA ALA A 847 17.85 -14.16 10.63
C ALA A 847 17.07 -14.43 9.32
N ASN A 848 16.45 -15.59 9.16
CA ASN A 848 15.64 -15.90 7.98
C ASN A 848 14.28 -15.18 8.05
N VAL A 849 14.31 -13.88 7.72
CA VAL A 849 13.13 -13.02 7.64
C VAL A 849 12.20 -13.49 6.51
N GLU A 850 12.76 -14.00 5.42
CA GLU A 850 12.01 -14.48 4.24
C GLU A 850 11.09 -15.66 4.58
N GLY A 851 11.38 -16.35 5.69
CA GLY A 851 10.55 -17.40 6.27
C GLY A 851 10.48 -18.65 5.40
N GLU A 852 11.49 -18.86 4.56
CA GLU A 852 11.70 -20.12 3.87
C GLU A 852 11.90 -21.23 4.90
N GLY A 853 11.13 -22.32 4.80
CA GLY A 853 11.10 -23.38 5.82
C GLY A 853 10.31 -22.99 7.08
N GLY A 854 9.05 -23.43 7.16
CA GLY A 854 8.16 -23.26 8.33
C GLY A 854 6.73 -23.70 8.02
N VAL A 855 5.79 -23.64 8.98
CA VAL A 855 4.38 -24.03 8.72
C VAL A 855 3.73 -23.17 7.65
N ALA A 856 4.10 -21.89 7.60
CA ALA A 856 3.60 -20.90 6.64
C ALA A 856 4.19 -21.04 5.23
N ALA A 857 5.33 -21.74 5.08
CA ALA A 857 5.99 -21.94 3.79
C ALA A 857 5.36 -23.07 2.93
N GLY A 858 4.21 -23.62 3.36
CA GLY A 858 3.69 -24.88 2.82
C GLY A 858 4.62 -26.06 3.17
N GLN A 859 4.14 -27.29 3.06
CA GLN A 859 4.91 -28.49 3.43
C GLN A 859 6.06 -28.84 2.46
N GLY A 860 6.64 -27.87 1.75
CA GLY A 860 7.42 -28.13 0.54
C GLY A 860 8.93 -28.24 0.70
N VAL A 861 9.61 -27.32 1.41
CA VAL A 861 11.08 -27.29 1.44
C VAL A 861 11.58 -26.74 2.79
N GLY A 862 12.47 -27.48 3.47
CA GLY A 862 13.29 -26.96 4.57
C GLY A 862 12.74 -26.95 6.01
N SER A 863 11.45 -27.25 6.26
CA SER A 863 10.90 -27.27 7.64
C SER A 863 11.29 -28.56 8.40
N LEU A 864 12.38 -28.54 9.17
CA LEU A 864 12.78 -29.64 10.05
C LEU A 864 12.07 -29.53 11.40
N ARG A 865 11.33 -30.58 11.79
CA ARG A 865 10.84 -30.71 13.17
C ARG A 865 11.95 -31.27 14.06
N CYS A 866 12.00 -30.84 15.32
CA CYS A 866 12.82 -31.55 16.29
C CYS A 866 12.37 -33.02 16.35
N SER A 867 13.28 -33.97 16.15
CA SER A 867 12.97 -35.40 16.10
C SER A 867 12.43 -35.93 17.43
N ALA A 868 12.86 -35.33 18.54
CA ALA A 868 12.47 -35.71 19.90
C ALA A 868 11.10 -35.14 20.32
N CYS A 869 10.97 -33.82 20.53
CA CYS A 869 9.68 -33.27 20.97
C CYS A 869 8.64 -33.20 19.84
N ARG A 870 9.09 -33.05 18.58
CA ARG A 870 8.24 -32.82 17.40
C ARG A 870 7.25 -31.65 17.55
N VAL A 871 7.49 -30.76 18.50
CA VAL A 871 6.68 -29.56 18.79
C VAL A 871 7.24 -28.36 18.02
N VAL A 872 8.55 -28.13 18.14
CA VAL A 872 9.24 -27.03 17.44
C VAL A 872 9.62 -27.37 16.00
N ARG A 873 9.78 -26.32 15.17
CA ARG A 873 10.23 -26.39 13.78
C ARG A 873 11.41 -25.46 13.53
N TYR A 874 12.26 -25.80 12.58
CA TYR A 874 13.41 -25.01 12.16
C TYR A 874 13.43 -24.89 10.64
N CYS A 875 13.95 -23.77 10.12
CA CYS A 875 14.15 -23.59 8.68
C CYS A 875 15.33 -24.41 8.11
N GLY A 876 16.16 -25.00 8.97
CA GLY A 876 17.31 -25.81 8.56
C GLY A 876 18.06 -26.41 9.75
N THR A 877 19.04 -27.27 9.44
CA THR A 877 19.86 -27.97 10.46
C THR A 877 20.69 -26.99 11.30
N ALA A 878 21.18 -25.91 10.69
CA ALA A 878 21.91 -24.85 11.39
C ALA A 878 21.09 -24.22 12.54
N CYS A 879 19.83 -23.86 12.26
CA CYS A 879 18.92 -23.32 13.29
C CYS A 879 18.58 -24.36 14.36
N SER A 880 18.36 -25.63 13.98
CA SER A 880 18.14 -26.72 14.94
C SER A 880 19.33 -26.87 15.90
N HIS A 881 20.56 -26.88 15.38
CA HIS A 881 21.77 -26.98 16.19
C HIS A 881 22.02 -25.72 17.04
N ALA A 882 21.67 -24.54 16.54
CA ALA A 882 21.77 -23.29 17.28
C ALA A 882 20.78 -23.28 18.46
N ASP A 883 19.50 -23.64 18.23
CA ASP A 883 18.49 -23.70 19.29
C ASP A 883 18.81 -24.79 20.33
N TRP A 884 19.33 -25.92 19.88
CA TRP A 884 19.82 -26.98 20.78
C TRP A 884 20.89 -26.47 21.76
N ARG A 885 21.83 -25.64 21.27
CA ARG A 885 22.87 -25.00 22.08
C ARG A 885 22.30 -23.87 22.95
N ALA A 886 21.34 -23.10 22.42
CA ALA A 886 20.70 -21.97 23.12
C ALA A 886 19.87 -22.40 24.33
N GLY A 887 19.29 -23.61 24.31
CA GLY A 887 18.62 -24.14 25.49
C GLY A 887 17.57 -25.21 25.22
N HIS A 888 17.20 -25.48 23.96
CA HIS A 888 16.13 -26.41 23.63
C HIS A 888 16.28 -27.79 24.29
N LYS A 889 17.52 -28.28 24.42
CA LYS A 889 17.80 -29.56 25.08
C LYS A 889 17.24 -29.68 26.51
N ARG A 890 17.08 -28.56 27.21
CA ARG A 890 16.57 -28.51 28.61
C ARG A 890 15.05 -28.60 28.69
N VAL A 891 14.35 -28.21 27.62
CA VAL A 891 12.88 -28.12 27.54
C VAL A 891 12.26 -29.15 26.60
N CYS A 892 13.07 -29.77 25.74
CA CYS A 892 12.63 -30.74 24.74
C CYS A 892 11.81 -31.89 25.35
N LYS A 893 12.22 -32.40 26.52
CA LYS A 893 11.51 -33.49 27.20
C LYS A 893 10.13 -33.04 27.71
N ALA A 894 10.03 -31.84 28.29
CA ALA A 894 8.77 -31.28 28.79
C ALA A 894 7.77 -31.04 27.63
N LEU A 895 8.24 -30.44 26.53
CA LEU A 895 7.41 -30.26 25.33
C LEU A 895 6.93 -31.59 24.73
N ALA A 896 7.77 -32.63 24.76
CA ALA A 896 7.38 -33.96 24.31
C ALA A 896 6.25 -34.56 25.17
N ALA A 897 6.35 -34.41 26.49
CA ALA A 897 5.35 -34.89 27.44
C ALA A 897 4.01 -34.16 27.28
N GLU A 898 4.02 -32.82 27.14
CA GLU A 898 2.81 -32.03 26.87
C GLU A 898 2.09 -32.48 25.59
N ARG A 899 2.85 -32.69 24.51
CA ARG A 899 2.29 -33.18 23.26
C ARG A 899 1.64 -34.56 23.43
N GLN A 900 2.27 -35.45 24.19
CA GLN A 900 1.71 -36.78 24.47
C GLN A 900 0.43 -36.69 25.30
N ALA A 901 0.41 -35.84 26.33
CA ALA A 901 -0.78 -35.57 27.14
C ALA A 901 -1.93 -35.00 26.29
N ALA A 902 -1.65 -34.02 25.42
CA ALA A 902 -2.64 -33.45 24.51
C ALA A 902 -3.17 -34.49 23.51
N LYS A 903 -2.32 -35.40 23.02
CA LYS A 903 -2.75 -36.50 22.14
C LYS A 903 -3.67 -37.47 22.89
N ALA A 904 -3.33 -37.82 24.13
CA ALA A 904 -4.15 -38.71 24.97
C ALA A 904 -5.52 -38.08 25.28
N ALA A 905 -5.54 -36.79 25.62
CA ALA A 905 -6.79 -36.05 25.86
C ALA A 905 -7.71 -36.03 24.62
N ARG A 906 -7.15 -35.81 23.42
CA ARG A 906 -7.93 -35.87 22.16
C ARG A 906 -8.46 -37.27 21.86
N ALA A 907 -7.66 -38.30 22.12
CA ALA A 907 -8.10 -39.69 21.95
C ALA A 907 -9.23 -40.03 22.94
N ALA A 908 -9.14 -39.56 24.19
CA ALA A 908 -10.19 -39.72 25.18
C ALA A 908 -11.48 -38.97 24.78
N ALA A 909 -11.37 -37.72 24.31
CA ALA A 909 -12.53 -36.95 23.84
C ALA A 909 -13.22 -37.62 22.63
N ALA A 910 -12.44 -38.09 21.66
CA ALA A 910 -12.98 -38.82 20.50
C ALA A 910 -13.63 -40.16 20.89
N ALA A 911 -13.11 -40.83 21.93
CA ALA A 911 -13.73 -42.05 22.45
C ALA A 911 -15.08 -41.76 23.13
N VAL A 912 -15.20 -40.64 23.86
CA VAL A 912 -16.48 -40.21 24.45
C VAL A 912 -17.48 -39.82 23.35
N GLU A 913 -17.05 -39.12 22.30
CA GLU A 913 -17.90 -38.75 21.16
C GLU A 913 -18.39 -39.95 20.35
N HIS A 914 -17.59 -41.02 20.23
CA HIS A 914 -18.01 -42.26 19.58
C HIS A 914 -18.94 -43.13 20.48
N GLN A 915 -18.94 -42.91 21.79
CA GLN A 915 -19.83 -43.61 22.72
C GLN A 915 -21.20 -42.93 22.87
N ALA A 916 -21.28 -41.63 22.57
CA ALA A 916 -22.52 -40.87 22.46
C ALA A 916 -23.20 -41.13 21.11
#